data_AF-A0A504WZY2-F1
#
_entry.id   AF-A0A504WZY2-F1
#
_cell.length_a   1.000
_cell.length_b   1.000
_cell.length_c   1.000
_cell.angle_alpha   90.00
_cell.angle_beta   90.00
_cell.angle_gamma   90.00
#
_symmetry.space_group_name_H-M   'P 1'
#
loop_
_entity.id
_entity.type
_entity.pdbx_description
1 polymer ?
#
loop_
_entity_poly.entity_id
_entity_poly.type
_entity_poly.pdbx_seq_one_letter_code
_entity_poly.pdbx_strand_id
1 'polypeptide(L)'
;MADAVGNTNSKVKLNKLIVEEPYNDDNSVVSLNPKRMEELNIFRGDTVLVKGKKHRSTVCIAMEDDECPPEKIKMNKVARRNIRIHLGDTIRIVPCKDVPYGNRVHLLPIDDTVENLTGDLFENFLKPYFLESYRPVKKGDSFVCRGAMRSVEFKVVEVDPGDYCIVSPDTIIHSEGDPIHREDEEALDGVGYDDIGGCRKQLNQIREMVELPIRHPELFKNIGIKPPRGILLYGPPGSGKTLIARAVANETGAFFFLINGPEIMSKMAGESESNLRKAFEEAEKNAPAIIFIDEIDSIAPKREKAQGEVEKRIVSQLLTLMDGMKSRSQVIVMAATNRPNTIDPALRRFGRFDRELDIGVPDETGRLEIIRIHTKNMKLADDIDLEKVAKDSHGFVGADLAQLCTEAAMQCIREKLSIIDWEDDTIDVEVMNAMCVTQEHFREAMAKTNPSALRETQVETPNVVWEDVGGLLDVKRELQELVQYPVEYPWKFEKYGMSPPKGVLFYGPPGCGKTLLAKAIATECQANFISIKGPELLTMWFGESEANVRDVFDKARAAAPCVLFFDELDSVAKSRGAHGDGGASDRVINQILTEMDGMNVKKNVFIIGATNRPDVLDPAIMRPGRLDQLIYIPLPDKASRVAIIKASFRKSPLASDVDVDQIAAATHGFSGADLSGICQRACKMAIRESINKEIQLEELKKIGQLDENADIDPVPEITRAHVEEAMRGARRSVSDADIRRYDMFKTSLQQSRTFGASNPPPAEAGAPAGSGAPPPADDDDLYS
;
A
#
# COMPACT_ATOMS: atom_id res chain seq x y z
N MET A 1 -37.79 37.56 16.64
CA MET A 1 -38.80 36.57 16.17
C MET A 1 -38.19 35.18 16.17
N ALA A 2 -37.65 34.79 17.32
CA ALA A 2 -37.36 33.41 17.70
C ALA A 2 -38.41 33.11 18.77
N ASP A 3 -39.24 32.09 18.55
CA ASP A 3 -40.31 31.53 19.41
C ASP A 3 -41.59 31.29 18.60
N ALA A 4 -41.54 30.41 17.59
CA ALA A 4 -42.73 29.82 16.97
C ALA A 4 -42.37 28.69 15.98
N VAL A 5 -41.67 27.65 16.42
CA VAL A 5 -41.78 26.32 15.77
C VAL A 5 -41.98 25.31 16.90
N GLY A 6 -43.26 25.15 17.27
CA GLY A 6 -43.70 24.21 18.27
C GLY A 6 -43.35 22.78 17.86
N ASN A 7 -42.53 22.15 18.68
CA ASN A 7 -42.89 20.97 19.47
C ASN A 7 -43.97 20.05 18.87
N THR A 8 -43.69 19.46 17.70
CA THR A 8 -44.39 18.28 17.20
C THR A 8 -43.37 17.36 16.52
N ASN A 9 -43.32 16.10 16.97
CA ASN A 9 -42.54 14.95 16.45
C ASN A 9 -41.04 14.86 16.79
N SER A 10 -40.72 14.29 17.96
CA SER A 10 -40.37 12.87 18.08
C SER A 10 -39.60 12.61 19.38
N LYS A 11 -40.26 11.98 20.37
CA LYS A 11 -39.53 11.07 21.25
C LYS A 11 -39.01 9.96 20.34
N VAL A 12 -37.82 10.14 19.77
CA VAL A 12 -37.05 9.01 19.24
C VAL A 12 -37.03 8.02 20.40
N LYS A 13 -37.72 6.88 20.25
CA LYS A 13 -37.80 5.90 21.33
C LYS A 13 -36.36 5.63 21.76
N LEU A 14 -36.01 5.94 23.00
CA LEU A 14 -34.63 5.92 23.52
C LEU A 14 -33.91 4.58 23.25
N ASN A 15 -34.69 3.53 23.03
CA ASN A 15 -34.23 2.19 22.72
C ASN A 15 -34.06 1.90 21.22
N LYS A 16 -34.23 2.87 20.33
CA LYS A 16 -34.02 2.74 18.89
C LYS A 16 -32.63 3.25 18.54
N LEU A 17 -31.74 2.35 18.12
CA LEU A 17 -30.33 2.65 17.84
C LEU A 17 -29.97 2.27 16.40
N ILE A 18 -28.99 2.97 15.83
CA ILE A 18 -28.46 2.70 14.49
C ILE A 18 -27.27 1.74 14.61
N VAL A 19 -27.27 0.70 13.80
CA VAL A 19 -26.25 -0.35 13.83
C VAL A 19 -24.96 0.15 13.19
N GLU A 20 -23.84 -0.07 13.87
CA GLU A 20 -22.50 0.24 13.39
C GLU A 20 -21.57 -0.96 13.59
N GLU A 21 -20.42 -0.90 12.95
CA GLU A 21 -19.41 -1.95 12.98
C GLU A 21 -18.63 -1.91 14.30
N PRO A 22 -18.38 -3.06 14.93
CA PRO A 22 -17.63 -3.12 16.18
C PRO A 22 -16.13 -3.13 15.93
N TYR A 23 -15.37 -2.74 16.95
CA TYR A 23 -13.92 -2.95 16.98
C TYR A 23 -13.56 -4.39 17.41
N ASN A 24 -14.40 -4.99 18.24
CA ASN A 24 -14.25 -6.37 18.73
C ASN A 24 -15.24 -7.30 18.00
N ASP A 25 -14.76 -8.41 17.46
CA ASP A 25 -15.51 -9.34 16.61
C ASP A 25 -16.19 -10.49 17.41
N ASP A 26 -16.61 -10.23 18.64
CA ASP A 26 -17.27 -11.24 19.46
C ASP A 26 -18.75 -11.45 19.05
N ASN A 27 -19.14 -12.71 18.83
CA ASN A 27 -20.47 -13.14 18.40
C ASN A 27 -21.63 -12.75 19.32
N SER A 28 -21.37 -12.54 20.60
CA SER A 28 -22.39 -12.36 21.63
C SER A 28 -22.33 -10.98 22.28
N VAL A 29 -21.47 -10.07 21.81
CA VAL A 29 -21.26 -8.75 22.45
C VAL A 29 -21.83 -7.62 21.60
N VAL A 30 -22.48 -6.68 22.27
CA VAL A 30 -22.86 -5.38 21.69
C VAL A 30 -22.28 -4.24 22.51
N SER A 31 -21.70 -3.25 21.84
CA SER A 31 -21.10 -2.09 22.51
C SER A 31 -21.97 -0.86 22.39
N LEU A 32 -22.12 -0.12 23.48
CA LEU A 32 -23.00 1.03 23.63
C LEU A 32 -22.27 2.18 24.33
N ASN A 33 -22.67 3.41 24.03
CA ASN A 33 -22.19 4.57 24.77
C ASN A 33 -22.63 4.49 26.25
N PRO A 34 -21.76 4.79 27.23
CA PRO A 34 -22.12 4.74 28.65
C PRO A 34 -23.34 5.60 29.01
N LYS A 35 -23.50 6.78 28.39
CA LYS A 35 -24.67 7.64 28.63
C LYS A 35 -25.96 6.98 28.18
N ARG A 36 -25.92 6.25 27.05
CA ARG A 36 -27.08 5.54 26.53
C ARG A 36 -27.43 4.33 27.41
N MET A 37 -26.42 3.65 27.95
CA MET A 37 -26.61 2.55 28.89
C MET A 37 -27.31 3.02 30.18
N GLU A 38 -26.88 4.16 30.72
CA GLU A 38 -27.50 4.79 31.89
C GLU A 38 -28.97 5.17 31.61
N GLU A 39 -29.26 5.81 30.47
CA GLU A 39 -30.64 6.15 30.06
C GLU A 39 -31.56 4.92 29.92
N LEU A 40 -31.00 3.76 29.57
CA LEU A 40 -31.72 2.51 29.37
C LEU A 40 -31.73 1.60 30.62
N ASN A 41 -31.08 2.01 31.72
CA ASN A 41 -30.84 1.20 32.93
C ASN A 41 -30.18 -0.16 32.64
N ILE A 42 -29.22 -0.16 31.71
CA ILE A 42 -28.38 -1.32 31.36
C ILE A 42 -27.00 -1.09 31.98
N PHE A 43 -26.45 -2.09 32.67
CA PHE A 43 -25.09 -2.03 33.21
C PHE A 43 -24.13 -2.86 32.35
N ARG A 44 -22.83 -2.60 32.48
CA ARG A 44 -21.79 -3.42 31.84
C ARG A 44 -21.94 -4.89 32.24
N GLY A 45 -22.03 -5.76 31.24
CA GLY A 45 -22.21 -7.20 31.42
C GLY A 45 -23.68 -7.65 31.47
N ASP A 46 -24.65 -6.73 31.48
CA ASP A 46 -26.07 -7.10 31.44
C ASP A 46 -26.43 -7.76 30.10
N THR A 47 -27.29 -8.77 30.15
CA THR A 47 -27.89 -9.36 28.96
C THR A 47 -28.99 -8.46 28.39
N VAL A 48 -28.96 -8.29 27.08
CA VAL A 48 -29.88 -7.42 26.32
C VAL A 48 -30.52 -8.20 25.17
N LEU A 49 -31.81 -7.97 24.98
CA LEU A 49 -32.57 -8.51 23.87
C LEU A 49 -32.56 -7.51 22.71
N VAL A 50 -31.90 -7.88 21.62
CA VAL A 50 -31.80 -7.07 20.41
C VAL A 50 -32.86 -7.51 19.41
N LYS A 51 -33.77 -6.61 19.04
CA LYS A 51 -34.88 -6.88 18.10
C LYS A 51 -34.62 -6.22 16.76
N GLY A 52 -34.61 -7.01 15.69
CA GLY A 52 -34.41 -6.58 14.31
C GLY A 52 -35.68 -6.62 13.46
N LYS A 53 -35.53 -6.96 12.18
CA LYS A 53 -36.63 -7.04 11.19
C LYS A 53 -37.32 -8.41 11.27
N LYS A 54 -38.50 -8.54 10.63
CA LYS A 54 -39.27 -9.80 10.51
C LYS A 54 -39.53 -10.53 11.85
N HIS A 55 -39.76 -9.79 12.92
CA HIS A 55 -39.96 -10.33 14.29
C HIS A 55 -38.81 -11.19 14.82
N ARG A 56 -37.61 -11.12 14.23
CA ARG A 56 -36.41 -11.79 14.76
C ARG A 56 -35.76 -10.99 15.88
N SER A 57 -35.19 -11.70 16.84
CA SER A 57 -34.42 -11.12 17.95
C SER A 57 -33.29 -12.06 18.32
N THR A 58 -32.24 -11.53 18.95
CA THR A 58 -31.12 -12.28 19.51
C THR A 58 -30.79 -11.73 20.91
N VAL A 59 -30.01 -12.47 21.69
CA VAL A 59 -29.59 -12.08 23.04
C VAL A 59 -28.09 -11.84 23.02
N CYS A 60 -27.65 -10.69 23.54
CA CYS A 60 -26.24 -10.30 23.59
C CYS A 60 -25.89 -9.76 24.98
N ILE A 61 -24.59 -9.62 25.25
CA ILE A 61 -24.03 -8.98 26.43
C ILE A 61 -23.71 -7.52 26.07
N ALA A 62 -24.19 -6.58 26.88
CA ALA A 62 -23.91 -5.15 26.69
C ALA A 62 -22.58 -4.75 27.32
N MET A 63 -21.73 -4.09 26.53
CA MET A 63 -20.44 -3.54 26.95
C MET A 63 -20.38 -2.03 26.70
N GLU A 64 -19.58 -1.35 27.51
CA GLU A 64 -19.36 0.10 27.42
C GLU A 64 -18.29 0.41 26.35
N ASP A 65 -18.56 1.44 25.54
CA ASP A 65 -17.63 1.97 24.55
C ASP A 65 -17.77 3.50 24.45
N ASP A 66 -16.74 4.22 24.91
CA ASP A 66 -16.68 5.69 24.92
C ASP A 66 -16.62 6.30 23.52
N GLU A 67 -16.08 5.58 22.53
CA GLU A 67 -15.98 6.04 21.15
C GLU A 67 -17.29 5.84 20.38
N CYS A 68 -18.21 5.02 20.90
CA CYS A 68 -19.50 4.78 20.26
C CYS A 68 -20.41 6.03 20.42
N PRO A 69 -20.94 6.60 19.32
CA PRO A 69 -21.89 7.70 19.43
C PRO A 69 -23.18 7.29 20.17
N PRO A 70 -23.82 8.18 20.96
CA PRO A 70 -24.99 7.83 21.76
C PRO A 70 -26.18 7.28 20.98
N GLU A 71 -26.31 7.57 19.69
CA GLU A 71 -27.43 7.12 18.84
C GLU A 71 -27.17 5.75 18.18
N LYS A 72 -25.98 5.19 18.37
CA LYS A 72 -25.50 4.00 17.68
C LYS A 72 -25.29 2.82 18.63
N ILE A 73 -25.18 1.64 18.04
CA ILE A 73 -24.84 0.38 18.70
C ILE A 73 -23.86 -0.36 17.80
N LYS A 74 -22.75 -0.81 18.37
CA LYS A 74 -21.77 -1.61 17.63
C LYS A 74 -22.05 -3.09 17.84
N MET A 75 -22.21 -3.86 16.76
CA MET A 75 -22.48 -5.30 16.84
C MET A 75 -21.89 -6.06 15.66
N ASN A 76 -21.42 -7.28 15.89
CA ASN A 76 -20.71 -8.07 14.88
C ASN A 76 -21.66 -8.64 13.81
N LYS A 77 -21.08 -9.19 12.74
CA LYS A 77 -21.81 -9.73 11.58
C LYS A 77 -22.77 -10.86 11.97
N VAL A 78 -22.36 -11.75 12.87
CA VAL A 78 -23.17 -12.86 13.37
C VAL A 78 -24.46 -12.34 14.01
N ALA A 79 -24.34 -11.41 14.96
CA ALA A 79 -25.50 -10.80 15.62
C ALA A 79 -26.43 -10.08 14.63
N ARG A 80 -25.87 -9.35 13.65
CA ARG A 80 -26.65 -8.66 12.60
C ARG A 80 -27.46 -9.64 11.74
N ARG A 81 -26.85 -10.75 11.31
CA ARG A 81 -27.50 -11.72 10.42
C ARG A 81 -28.61 -12.52 11.11
N ASN A 82 -28.41 -12.90 12.38
CA ASN A 82 -29.45 -13.58 13.17
C ASN A 82 -30.78 -12.79 13.19
N ILE A 83 -30.69 -11.46 13.23
CA ILE A 83 -31.86 -10.56 13.23
C ILE A 83 -32.16 -9.91 11.86
N ARG A 84 -31.47 -10.36 10.80
CA ARG A 84 -31.63 -9.95 9.39
C ARG A 84 -31.60 -8.42 9.20
N ILE A 85 -30.55 -7.80 9.72
CA ILE A 85 -30.27 -6.37 9.56
C ILE A 85 -28.89 -6.17 8.97
N HIS A 86 -28.66 -4.99 8.42
CA HIS A 86 -27.38 -4.60 7.84
C HIS A 86 -26.85 -3.36 8.59
N LEU A 87 -25.56 -3.03 8.43
CA LEU A 87 -24.98 -1.82 9.01
C LEU A 87 -25.78 -0.58 8.63
N GLY A 88 -26.10 0.33 9.56
CA GLY A 88 -26.94 1.51 9.31
C GLY A 88 -28.45 1.29 9.46
N ASP A 89 -28.92 0.03 9.57
CA ASP A 89 -30.31 -0.22 9.94
C ASP A 89 -30.59 0.19 11.40
N THR A 90 -31.86 0.48 11.71
CA THR A 90 -32.27 0.75 13.08
C THR A 90 -32.83 -0.49 13.78
N ILE A 91 -32.35 -0.77 14.98
CA ILE A 91 -32.81 -1.85 15.85
C ILE A 91 -33.54 -1.33 17.08
N ARG A 92 -34.16 -2.22 17.85
CA ARG A 92 -34.63 -1.93 19.21
C ARG A 92 -33.92 -2.79 20.23
N ILE A 93 -33.38 -2.16 21.27
CA ILE A 93 -32.75 -2.84 22.40
C ILE A 93 -33.70 -2.89 23.61
N VAL A 94 -33.71 -3.99 24.36
CA VAL A 94 -34.50 -4.13 25.59
C VAL A 94 -33.63 -4.82 26.64
N PRO A 95 -33.50 -4.29 27.87
CA PRO A 95 -32.81 -4.99 28.95
C PRO A 95 -33.49 -6.34 29.23
N CYS A 96 -32.69 -7.39 29.39
CA CYS A 96 -33.16 -8.76 29.59
C CYS A 96 -32.43 -9.34 30.81
N LYS A 97 -32.81 -8.93 32.02
CA LYS A 97 -32.07 -9.24 33.26
C LYS A 97 -32.32 -10.66 33.78
N ASP A 98 -33.41 -11.29 33.36
CA ASP A 98 -33.86 -12.59 33.86
C ASP A 98 -33.58 -13.72 32.85
N VAL A 99 -32.36 -13.78 32.30
CA VAL A 99 -31.97 -14.90 31.42
C VAL A 99 -31.57 -16.10 32.28
N PRO A 100 -32.26 -17.26 32.16
CA PRO A 100 -31.91 -18.44 32.95
C PRO A 100 -30.61 -19.07 32.47
N TYR A 101 -29.91 -19.75 33.38
CA TYR A 101 -28.84 -20.69 32.99
C TYR A 101 -29.46 -21.89 32.27
N GLY A 102 -28.81 -22.34 31.19
CA GLY A 102 -29.27 -23.47 30.41
C GLY A 102 -29.03 -24.79 31.12
N ASN A 103 -30.01 -25.70 31.08
CA ASN A 103 -29.81 -27.11 31.43
C ASN A 103 -29.21 -27.87 30.24
N ARG A 104 -29.77 -27.64 29.05
CA ARG A 104 -29.39 -28.34 27.81
C ARG A 104 -29.47 -27.42 26.61
N VAL A 105 -28.51 -27.53 25.69
CA VAL A 105 -28.52 -26.84 24.40
C VAL A 105 -28.18 -27.83 23.30
N HIS A 106 -29.02 -27.90 22.26
CA HIS A 106 -28.78 -28.74 21.09
C HIS A 106 -28.29 -27.89 19.92
N LEU A 107 -27.10 -28.21 19.44
CA LEU A 107 -26.37 -27.49 18.40
C LEU A 107 -26.07 -28.44 17.25
N LEU A 108 -26.36 -28.04 16.02
CA LEU A 108 -25.98 -28.82 14.84
C LEU A 108 -25.13 -27.97 13.89
N PRO A 109 -24.10 -28.56 13.27
CA PRO A 109 -23.30 -27.86 12.27
C PRO A 109 -24.10 -27.65 10.97
N ILE A 110 -23.71 -26.65 10.18
CA ILE A 110 -24.19 -26.48 8.80
C ILE A 110 -23.30 -27.29 7.86
N ASP A 111 -23.94 -28.09 6.99
CA ASP A 111 -23.28 -29.07 6.09
C ASP A 111 -22.12 -28.49 5.30
N ASP A 112 -22.31 -27.34 4.66
CA ASP A 112 -21.31 -26.67 3.81
C ASP A 112 -20.05 -26.21 4.57
N THR A 113 -20.11 -26.13 5.89
CA THR A 113 -18.95 -25.74 6.74
C THR A 113 -18.20 -26.92 7.36
N VAL A 114 -18.75 -28.13 7.26
CA VAL A 114 -18.17 -29.36 7.84
C VAL A 114 -17.74 -30.38 6.79
N GLU A 115 -17.84 -30.04 5.50
CA GLU A 115 -17.29 -30.89 4.44
C GLU A 115 -15.80 -31.18 4.67
N ASN A 116 -15.45 -32.47 4.70
CA ASN A 116 -14.09 -32.97 4.93
C ASN A 116 -13.49 -32.64 6.31
N LEU A 117 -14.33 -32.37 7.32
CA LEU A 117 -13.91 -32.34 8.73
C LEU A 117 -14.18 -33.69 9.38
N THR A 118 -13.14 -34.28 9.98
CA THR A 118 -13.22 -35.47 10.83
C THR A 118 -12.89 -35.11 12.27
N GLY A 119 -13.35 -35.93 13.23
CA GLY A 119 -13.10 -35.73 14.65
C GLY A 119 -14.28 -35.12 15.43
N ASP A 120 -14.10 -34.98 16.74
CA ASP A 120 -15.14 -34.47 17.63
C ASP A 120 -15.26 -32.94 17.50
N LEU A 121 -16.38 -32.49 16.90
CA LEU A 121 -16.71 -31.07 16.76
C LEU A 121 -16.90 -30.37 18.10
N PHE A 122 -17.30 -31.11 19.15
CA PHE A 122 -17.52 -30.55 20.47
C PHE A 122 -16.20 -30.08 21.10
N GLU A 123 -15.22 -30.98 21.21
CA GLU A 123 -13.93 -30.68 21.86
C GLU A 123 -13.14 -29.60 21.13
N ASN A 124 -13.22 -29.54 19.80
CA ASN A 124 -12.37 -28.65 18.99
C ASN A 124 -12.97 -27.25 18.76
N PHE A 125 -14.31 -27.14 18.68
CA PHE A 125 -14.97 -25.88 18.35
C PHE A 125 -15.86 -25.38 19.47
N LEU A 126 -16.78 -26.22 19.96
CA LEU A 126 -17.82 -25.78 20.91
C LEU A 126 -17.25 -25.57 22.32
N LYS A 127 -16.41 -26.46 22.81
CA LYS A 127 -15.83 -26.38 24.15
C LYS A 127 -14.97 -25.13 24.33
N PRO A 128 -13.98 -24.80 23.47
CA PRO A 128 -13.25 -23.53 23.57
C PRO A 128 -14.14 -22.29 23.46
N TYR A 129 -15.21 -22.37 22.66
CA TYR A 129 -16.13 -21.26 22.45
C TYR A 129 -16.95 -20.92 23.71
N PHE A 130 -17.43 -21.95 24.43
CA PHE A 130 -18.25 -21.79 25.65
C PHE A 130 -17.46 -21.80 26.96
N LEU A 131 -16.16 -22.13 26.93
CA LEU A 131 -15.33 -22.20 28.13
C LEU A 131 -15.25 -20.84 28.83
N GLU A 132 -15.80 -20.78 30.06
CA GLU A 132 -15.80 -19.62 30.96
C GLU A 132 -16.35 -18.30 30.36
N SER A 133 -17.06 -18.38 29.24
CA SER A 133 -17.50 -17.20 28.49
C SER A 133 -18.92 -16.75 28.83
N TYR A 134 -19.71 -17.58 29.52
CA TYR A 134 -21.09 -17.32 29.93
C TYR A 134 -21.96 -16.74 28.80
N ARG A 135 -21.78 -17.27 27.58
CA ARG A 135 -22.40 -16.74 26.36
C ARG A 135 -23.91 -16.97 26.36
N PRO A 136 -24.74 -15.94 26.11
CA PRO A 136 -26.15 -16.13 25.85
C PRO A 136 -26.35 -16.76 24.46
N VAL A 137 -27.25 -17.74 24.39
CA VAL A 137 -27.68 -18.38 23.14
C VAL A 137 -29.20 -18.34 23.04
N LYS A 138 -29.71 -18.30 21.81
CA LYS A 138 -31.15 -18.31 21.54
C LYS A 138 -31.48 -19.35 20.46
N LYS A 139 -32.59 -20.04 20.62
CA LYS A 139 -33.14 -20.98 19.64
C LYS A 139 -33.33 -20.31 18.28
N GLY A 140 -32.77 -20.94 17.25
CA GLY A 140 -32.81 -20.50 15.86
C GLY A 140 -31.68 -19.55 15.45
N ASP A 141 -30.84 -19.10 16.38
CA ASP A 141 -29.64 -18.31 16.04
C ASP A 141 -28.54 -19.21 15.48
N SER A 142 -27.72 -18.65 14.59
CA SER A 142 -26.50 -19.28 14.08
C SER A 142 -25.28 -18.51 14.57
N PHE A 143 -24.16 -19.19 14.77
CA PHE A 143 -22.90 -18.58 15.19
C PHE A 143 -21.70 -19.30 14.59
N VAL A 144 -20.58 -18.58 14.48
CA VAL A 144 -19.34 -19.10 13.89
C VAL A 144 -18.35 -19.44 15.00
N CYS A 145 -17.87 -20.68 15.02
CA CYS A 145 -16.72 -21.07 15.83
C CYS A 145 -15.46 -21.13 14.95
N ARG A 146 -14.35 -20.60 15.46
CA ARG A 146 -13.05 -20.66 14.77
C ARG A 146 -12.12 -21.60 15.53
N GLY A 147 -11.48 -22.52 14.81
CA GLY A 147 -10.62 -23.55 15.38
C GLY A 147 -9.95 -24.37 14.27
N ALA A 148 -8.79 -24.97 14.56
CA ALA A 148 -8.06 -25.82 13.62
C ALA A 148 -7.87 -25.21 12.20
N MET A 149 -7.51 -23.92 12.11
CA MET A 149 -7.34 -23.19 10.85
C MET A 149 -8.60 -23.04 9.98
N ARG A 150 -9.79 -23.34 10.52
CA ARG A 150 -11.09 -23.26 9.83
C ARG A 150 -12.15 -22.56 10.68
N SER A 151 -13.27 -22.23 10.05
CA SER A 151 -14.46 -21.71 10.70
C SER A 151 -15.65 -22.63 10.43
N VAL A 152 -16.37 -23.04 11.47
CA VAL A 152 -17.55 -23.89 11.39
C VAL A 152 -18.77 -23.12 11.88
N GLU A 153 -19.87 -23.19 11.13
CA GLU A 153 -21.13 -22.58 11.51
C GLU A 153 -21.99 -23.59 12.26
N PHE A 154 -22.52 -23.17 13.42
CA PHE A 154 -23.45 -23.95 14.22
C PHE A 154 -24.78 -23.22 14.35
N LYS A 155 -25.87 -23.99 14.28
CA LYS A 155 -27.23 -23.51 14.50
C LYS A 155 -27.77 -24.04 15.82
N VAL A 156 -28.37 -23.16 16.60
CA VAL A 156 -29.05 -23.52 17.84
C VAL A 156 -30.42 -24.11 17.51
N VAL A 157 -30.54 -25.44 17.59
CA VAL A 157 -31.79 -26.15 17.26
C VAL A 157 -32.77 -26.07 18.43
N GLU A 158 -32.27 -26.28 19.64
CA GLU A 158 -33.08 -26.31 20.85
C GLU A 158 -32.33 -25.77 22.07
N VAL A 159 -33.07 -25.16 22.98
CA VAL A 159 -32.58 -24.60 24.25
C VAL A 159 -33.55 -25.03 25.35
N ASP A 160 -33.02 -25.44 26.50
CA ASP A 160 -33.80 -25.72 27.71
C ASP A 160 -33.17 -24.98 28.91
N PRO A 161 -33.91 -24.13 29.65
CA PRO A 161 -35.33 -23.80 29.50
C PRO A 161 -35.62 -22.66 28.51
N GLY A 162 -36.77 -22.76 27.83
CA GLY A 162 -37.35 -21.66 27.04
C GLY A 162 -36.72 -21.46 25.66
N ASP A 163 -36.69 -20.21 25.20
CA ASP A 163 -36.17 -19.86 23.86
C ASP A 163 -34.73 -19.33 23.89
N TYR A 164 -34.20 -18.96 25.06
CA TYR A 164 -32.85 -18.43 25.24
C TYR A 164 -32.32 -18.73 26.65
N CYS A 165 -31.02 -18.96 26.78
CA CYS A 165 -30.36 -19.22 28.06
C CYS A 165 -28.91 -18.74 28.05
N ILE A 166 -28.30 -18.64 29.23
CA ILE A 166 -26.85 -18.46 29.40
C ILE A 166 -26.21 -19.85 29.48
N VAL A 167 -25.23 -20.12 28.61
CA VAL A 167 -24.44 -21.35 28.67
C VAL A 167 -23.42 -21.22 29.78
N SER A 168 -23.54 -22.07 30.80
CA SER A 168 -22.62 -22.17 31.95
C SER A 168 -21.79 -23.45 31.86
N PRO A 169 -20.73 -23.61 32.67
CA PRO A 169 -19.97 -24.87 32.73
C PRO A 169 -20.82 -26.10 33.08
N ASP A 170 -21.98 -25.91 33.74
CA ASP A 170 -22.90 -26.98 34.11
C ASP A 170 -23.94 -27.30 33.00
N THR A 171 -24.00 -26.50 31.94
CA THR A 171 -24.95 -26.65 30.84
C THR A 171 -24.51 -27.81 29.93
N ILE A 172 -25.39 -28.78 29.70
CA ILE A 172 -25.09 -29.93 28.83
C ILE A 172 -25.27 -29.52 27.37
N ILE A 173 -24.20 -29.61 26.58
CA ILE A 173 -24.22 -29.30 25.15
C ILE A 173 -24.35 -30.61 24.37
N HIS A 174 -25.39 -30.74 23.55
CA HIS A 174 -25.57 -31.85 22.62
C HIS A 174 -25.19 -31.39 21.22
N SER A 175 -24.29 -32.13 20.56
CA SER A 175 -23.88 -31.88 19.17
C SER A 175 -24.06 -33.09 18.26
N GLU A 176 -24.79 -34.11 18.73
CA GLU A 176 -25.11 -35.30 17.94
C GLU A 176 -26.28 -35.02 16.99
N GLY A 177 -26.10 -35.38 15.71
CA GLY A 177 -27.12 -35.30 14.66
C GLY A 177 -26.52 -35.06 13.27
N ASP A 178 -27.35 -35.20 12.23
CA ASP A 178 -26.94 -34.91 10.87
C ASP A 178 -26.76 -33.39 10.67
N PRO A 179 -25.75 -32.96 9.88
CA PRO A 179 -25.58 -31.55 9.53
C PRO A 179 -26.84 -30.96 8.87
N ILE A 180 -27.12 -29.70 9.16
CA ILE A 180 -28.30 -29.00 8.62
C ILE A 180 -27.96 -28.42 7.25
N HIS A 181 -28.81 -28.70 6.25
CA HIS A 181 -28.72 -28.07 4.93
C HIS A 181 -29.23 -26.63 4.94
N ARG A 182 -28.49 -25.73 4.28
CA ARG A 182 -28.82 -24.30 4.20
C ARG A 182 -29.93 -24.03 3.18
N GLU A 183 -31.17 -23.88 3.64
CA GLU A 183 -32.34 -23.76 2.73
C GLU A 183 -32.70 -22.32 2.29
N ASP A 184 -32.26 -21.26 2.98
CA ASP A 184 -32.58 -19.84 2.65
C ASP A 184 -31.77 -18.79 3.46
N GLU A 185 -30.69 -19.20 4.13
CA GLU A 185 -29.89 -18.32 5.01
C GLU A 185 -28.61 -17.90 4.27
N GLU A 186 -28.25 -16.61 4.35
CA GLU A 186 -27.02 -16.09 3.76
C GLU A 186 -25.80 -16.66 4.49
N ALA A 187 -24.86 -17.18 3.72
CA ALA A 187 -23.64 -17.84 4.15
C ALA A 187 -22.71 -16.90 4.95
N LEU A 188 -22.41 -17.17 6.23
CA LEU A 188 -21.70 -16.24 7.14
C LEU A 188 -20.30 -15.84 6.64
N ASP A 189 -19.73 -16.67 5.76
CA ASP A 189 -18.49 -16.49 5.00
C ASP A 189 -18.56 -15.48 3.84
N GLY A 190 -19.75 -15.05 3.42
CA GLY A 190 -19.90 -14.08 2.32
C GLY A 190 -19.21 -12.76 2.64
N VAL A 191 -18.36 -12.27 1.73
CA VAL A 191 -17.49 -11.08 1.93
C VAL A 191 -18.29 -9.87 2.42
N GLY A 192 -17.89 -9.28 3.55
CA GLY A 192 -18.45 -8.05 4.13
C GLY A 192 -17.42 -6.93 4.28
N TYR A 193 -17.79 -5.83 4.95
CA TYR A 193 -16.84 -4.74 5.27
C TYR A 193 -15.78 -5.16 6.28
N ASP A 194 -16.11 -6.13 7.13
CA ASP A 194 -15.22 -6.77 8.10
C ASP A 194 -14.07 -7.54 7.43
N ASP A 195 -14.24 -7.91 6.15
CA ASP A 195 -13.23 -8.58 5.35
C ASP A 195 -12.34 -7.61 4.56
N ILE A 196 -12.48 -6.29 4.76
CA ILE A 196 -11.71 -5.25 4.05
C ILE A 196 -10.89 -4.42 5.04
N GLY A 197 -9.57 -4.57 5.00
CA GLY A 197 -8.62 -3.78 5.79
C GLY A 197 -8.02 -2.59 5.03
N GLY A 198 -7.62 -1.54 5.75
CA GLY A 198 -6.78 -0.46 5.25
C GLY A 198 -7.42 0.54 4.29
N CYS A 199 -8.73 0.41 4.01
CA CYS A 199 -9.46 1.27 3.06
C CYS A 199 -10.58 2.10 3.72
N ARG A 200 -10.48 2.41 5.02
CA ARG A 200 -11.60 2.98 5.80
C ARG A 200 -12.16 4.31 5.24
N LYS A 201 -11.29 5.21 4.78
CA LYS A 201 -11.69 6.50 4.18
C LYS A 201 -12.45 6.28 2.88
N GLN A 202 -11.93 5.40 2.02
CA GLN A 202 -12.50 5.04 0.73
C GLN A 202 -13.85 4.33 0.91
N LEU A 203 -13.94 3.40 1.86
CA LEU A 203 -15.17 2.70 2.21
C LEU A 203 -16.26 3.68 2.66
N ASN A 204 -15.95 4.66 3.51
CA ASN A 204 -16.92 5.68 3.92
C ASN A 204 -17.49 6.47 2.72
N GLN A 205 -16.62 6.86 1.78
CA GLN A 205 -17.07 7.53 0.55
C GLN A 205 -17.96 6.63 -0.31
N ILE A 206 -17.62 5.35 -0.44
CA ILE A 206 -18.43 4.38 -1.19
C ILE A 206 -19.79 4.18 -0.51
N ARG A 207 -19.83 4.09 0.82
CA ARG A 207 -21.09 3.99 1.56
C ARG A 207 -21.99 5.19 1.31
N GLU A 208 -21.47 6.40 1.36
CA GLU A 208 -22.24 7.60 1.03
C GLU A 208 -22.77 7.60 -0.41
N MET A 209 -21.98 7.10 -1.37
CA MET A 209 -22.33 7.11 -2.78
C MET A 209 -23.23 5.94 -3.22
N VAL A 210 -23.20 4.81 -2.50
CA VAL A 210 -23.90 3.57 -2.88
C VAL A 210 -25.01 3.21 -1.90
N GLU A 211 -24.70 3.19 -0.59
CA GLU A 211 -25.64 2.78 0.45
C GLU A 211 -26.79 3.80 0.58
N LEU A 212 -26.48 5.09 0.54
CA LEU A 212 -27.47 6.16 0.71
C LEU A 212 -28.54 6.16 -0.41
N PRO A 213 -28.19 6.09 -1.72
CA PRO A 213 -29.20 5.98 -2.79
C PRO A 213 -30.05 4.71 -2.75
N ILE A 214 -29.45 3.58 -2.37
CA ILE A 214 -30.15 2.28 -2.33
C ILE A 214 -31.13 2.24 -1.16
N ARG A 215 -30.69 2.69 0.03
CA ARG A 215 -31.49 2.59 1.26
C ARG A 215 -32.49 3.72 1.46
N HIS A 216 -32.14 4.93 1.01
CA HIS A 216 -32.98 6.11 1.16
C HIS A 216 -33.23 6.86 -0.15
N PRO A 217 -33.88 6.22 -1.15
CA PRO A 217 -34.17 6.85 -2.45
C PRO A 217 -35.02 8.13 -2.32
N GLU A 218 -35.87 8.18 -1.29
CA GLU A 218 -36.76 9.30 -0.97
C GLU A 218 -36.00 10.62 -0.77
N LEU A 219 -34.79 10.55 -0.17
CA LEU A 219 -33.98 11.73 0.12
C LEU A 219 -33.56 12.43 -1.18
N PHE A 220 -33.07 11.67 -2.16
CA PHE A 220 -32.67 12.19 -3.46
C PHE A 220 -33.86 12.77 -4.24
N LYS A 221 -35.00 12.09 -4.16
CA LYS A 221 -36.25 12.54 -4.80
C LYS A 221 -36.76 13.86 -4.22
N ASN A 222 -36.71 14.02 -2.89
CA ASN A 222 -37.21 15.22 -2.21
C ASN A 222 -36.26 16.42 -2.34
N ILE A 223 -34.95 16.17 -2.32
CA ILE A 223 -33.92 17.22 -2.52
C ILE A 223 -33.83 17.61 -4.01
N GLY A 224 -34.29 16.76 -4.92
CA GLY A 224 -34.26 17.03 -6.37
C GLY A 224 -32.89 16.81 -7.00
N ILE A 225 -32.00 16.10 -6.32
CA ILE A 225 -30.67 15.73 -6.82
C ILE A 225 -30.69 14.31 -7.39
N LYS A 226 -29.90 14.08 -8.44
CA LYS A 226 -29.72 12.74 -9.00
C LYS A 226 -28.63 12.02 -8.20
N PRO A 227 -28.83 10.74 -7.82
CA PRO A 227 -27.76 9.94 -7.24
C PRO A 227 -26.63 9.72 -8.27
N PRO A 228 -25.39 9.46 -7.81
CA PRO A 228 -24.29 9.12 -8.70
C PRO A 228 -24.61 7.83 -9.46
N ARG A 229 -24.24 7.78 -10.74
CA ARG A 229 -24.55 6.64 -11.63
C ARG A 229 -23.38 5.68 -11.76
N GLY A 230 -22.16 6.22 -11.76
CA GLY A 230 -20.95 5.47 -12.01
C GLY A 230 -19.84 5.80 -11.03
N ILE A 231 -19.21 4.78 -10.47
CA ILE A 231 -18.03 4.91 -9.62
C ILE A 231 -16.87 4.17 -10.26
N LEU A 232 -15.77 4.87 -10.53
CA LEU A 232 -14.54 4.28 -11.05
C LEU A 232 -13.54 4.09 -9.90
N LEU A 233 -13.27 2.84 -9.56
CA LEU A 233 -12.20 2.44 -8.65
C LEU A 233 -10.89 2.31 -9.45
N TYR A 234 -9.84 2.98 -9.03
CA TYR A 234 -8.53 2.83 -9.63
C TYR A 234 -7.45 2.63 -8.57
N GLY A 235 -6.35 1.98 -8.94
CA GLY A 235 -5.24 1.69 -8.03
C GLY A 235 -4.44 0.48 -8.50
N PRO A 236 -3.32 0.14 -7.85
CA PRO A 236 -2.48 -0.99 -8.27
C PRO A 236 -3.24 -2.32 -8.27
N PRO A 237 -2.79 -3.31 -9.08
CA PRO A 237 -3.37 -4.66 -9.02
C PRO A 237 -3.19 -5.24 -7.62
N GLY A 238 -4.19 -6.00 -7.14
CA GLY A 238 -4.15 -6.60 -5.81
C GLY A 238 -4.53 -5.67 -4.65
N SER A 239 -4.96 -4.43 -4.90
CA SER A 239 -5.45 -3.50 -3.85
C SER A 239 -6.86 -3.79 -3.33
N GLY A 240 -7.55 -4.80 -3.86
CA GLY A 240 -8.87 -5.22 -3.35
C GLY A 240 -10.08 -4.52 -4.00
N LYS A 241 -9.93 -3.90 -5.16
CA LYS A 241 -11.03 -3.21 -5.89
C LYS A 241 -12.28 -4.10 -6.08
N THR A 242 -12.09 -5.33 -6.54
CA THR A 242 -13.16 -6.33 -6.75
C THR A 242 -13.77 -6.80 -5.43
N LEU A 243 -12.94 -6.94 -4.38
CA LEU A 243 -13.39 -7.29 -3.03
C LEU A 243 -14.30 -6.22 -2.45
N ILE A 244 -13.92 -4.95 -2.59
CA ILE A 244 -14.71 -3.79 -2.14
C ILE A 244 -16.10 -3.79 -2.79
N ALA A 245 -16.17 -3.93 -4.10
CA ALA A 245 -17.46 -3.91 -4.79
C ALA A 245 -18.39 -5.06 -4.35
N ARG A 246 -17.82 -6.26 -4.15
CA ARG A 246 -18.57 -7.43 -3.66
C ARG A 246 -19.09 -7.21 -2.24
N ALA A 247 -18.25 -6.70 -1.34
CA ALA A 247 -18.64 -6.40 0.03
C ALA A 247 -19.76 -5.36 0.12
N VAL A 248 -19.70 -4.32 -0.71
CA VAL A 248 -20.74 -3.28 -0.76
C VAL A 248 -22.08 -3.85 -1.21
N ALA A 249 -22.08 -4.74 -2.21
CA ALA A 249 -23.31 -5.37 -2.66
C ALA A 249 -23.92 -6.28 -1.59
N ASN A 250 -23.09 -7.12 -0.97
CA ASN A 250 -23.53 -8.01 0.11
C ASN A 250 -24.08 -7.22 1.32
N GLU A 251 -23.40 -6.15 1.75
CA GLU A 251 -23.83 -5.35 2.91
C GLU A 251 -25.03 -4.44 2.62
N THR A 252 -25.33 -4.17 1.34
CA THR A 252 -26.54 -3.43 0.94
C THR A 252 -27.71 -4.35 0.60
N GLY A 253 -27.47 -5.67 0.46
CA GLY A 253 -28.44 -6.63 -0.05
C GLY A 253 -28.83 -6.38 -1.52
N ALA A 254 -27.98 -5.67 -2.28
CA ALA A 254 -28.22 -5.36 -3.68
C ALA A 254 -27.77 -6.52 -4.57
N PHE A 255 -28.48 -6.75 -5.68
CA PHE A 255 -28.10 -7.76 -6.66
C PHE A 255 -26.74 -7.41 -7.29
N PHE A 256 -25.76 -8.31 -7.22
CA PHE A 256 -24.41 -8.09 -7.74
C PHE A 256 -24.22 -8.77 -9.09
N PHE A 257 -23.94 -8.00 -10.14
CA PHE A 257 -23.67 -8.53 -11.47
C PHE A 257 -22.22 -8.22 -11.88
N LEU A 258 -21.39 -9.25 -11.98
CA LEU A 258 -19.97 -9.13 -12.36
C LEU A 258 -19.80 -9.20 -13.88
N ILE A 259 -19.11 -8.22 -14.44
CA ILE A 259 -18.67 -8.18 -15.84
C ILE A 259 -17.15 -8.17 -15.83
N ASN A 260 -16.52 -9.24 -16.31
CA ASN A 260 -15.08 -9.29 -16.47
C ASN A 260 -14.71 -8.76 -17.87
N GLY A 261 -13.90 -7.71 -17.96
CA GLY A 261 -13.59 -7.03 -19.22
C GLY A 261 -13.11 -7.99 -20.33
N PRO A 262 -12.10 -8.84 -20.09
CA PRO A 262 -11.64 -9.84 -21.05
C PRO A 262 -12.72 -10.85 -21.49
N GLU A 263 -13.67 -11.21 -20.63
CA GLU A 263 -14.74 -12.17 -20.96
C GLU A 263 -15.76 -11.59 -21.95
N ILE A 264 -15.94 -10.27 -21.96
CA ILE A 264 -16.81 -9.58 -22.92
C ILE A 264 -16.16 -9.54 -24.31
N MET A 265 -14.83 -9.59 -24.41
CA MET A 265 -14.09 -9.52 -25.66
C MET A 265 -14.15 -10.83 -26.44
N SER A 266 -15.25 -11.07 -27.15
CA SER A 266 -15.45 -12.25 -28.00
C SER A 266 -14.94 -12.00 -29.43
N LYS A 267 -14.54 -13.06 -30.13
CA LYS A 267 -14.13 -12.98 -31.55
C LYS A 267 -15.32 -12.80 -32.50
N MET A 268 -16.55 -13.02 -32.03
CA MET A 268 -17.75 -12.92 -32.86
C MET A 268 -18.34 -11.51 -32.80
N ALA A 269 -18.43 -10.86 -33.96
CA ALA A 269 -18.93 -9.49 -34.06
C ALA A 269 -20.37 -9.36 -33.54
N GLY A 270 -20.60 -8.44 -32.60
CA GLY A 270 -21.93 -8.10 -32.05
C GLY A 270 -22.34 -8.91 -30.82
N GLU A 271 -21.66 -10.02 -30.51
CA GLU A 271 -21.95 -10.82 -29.32
C GLU A 271 -21.59 -10.06 -28.04
N SER A 272 -20.42 -9.41 -28.01
CA SER A 272 -19.96 -8.54 -26.91
C SER A 272 -20.97 -7.44 -26.57
N GLU A 273 -21.55 -6.80 -27.59
CA GLU A 273 -22.56 -5.75 -27.42
C GLU A 273 -23.88 -6.31 -26.86
N SER A 274 -24.28 -7.49 -27.33
CA SER A 274 -25.47 -8.19 -26.83
C SER A 274 -25.30 -8.59 -25.37
N ASN A 275 -24.13 -9.11 -24.99
CA ASN A 275 -23.84 -9.52 -23.62
C ASN A 275 -23.86 -8.32 -22.66
N LEU A 276 -23.25 -7.18 -23.05
CA LEU A 276 -23.34 -5.94 -22.28
C LEU A 276 -24.79 -5.45 -22.13
N ARG A 277 -25.61 -5.53 -23.18
CA ARG A 277 -27.02 -5.12 -23.10
C ARG A 277 -27.82 -6.02 -22.16
N LYS A 278 -27.64 -7.34 -22.27
CA LYS A 278 -28.30 -8.33 -21.39
C LYS A 278 -27.93 -8.10 -19.92
N ALA A 279 -26.66 -7.83 -19.62
CA ALA A 279 -26.20 -7.54 -18.26
C ALA A 279 -26.94 -6.34 -17.63
N PHE A 280 -27.08 -5.23 -18.38
CA PHE A 280 -27.80 -4.06 -17.90
C PHE A 280 -29.31 -4.32 -17.74
N GLU A 281 -29.92 -5.06 -18.66
CA GLU A 281 -31.34 -5.43 -18.57
C GLU A 281 -31.63 -6.37 -17.39
N GLU A 282 -30.73 -7.30 -17.10
CA GLU A 282 -30.86 -8.22 -15.96
C GLU A 282 -30.68 -7.50 -14.63
N ALA A 283 -29.72 -6.57 -14.54
CA ALA A 283 -29.56 -5.72 -13.37
C ALA A 283 -30.78 -4.80 -13.13
N GLU A 284 -31.40 -4.25 -14.19
CA GLU A 284 -32.61 -3.42 -14.05
C GLU A 284 -33.81 -4.23 -13.55
N LYS A 285 -33.92 -5.53 -13.91
CA LYS A 285 -34.99 -6.42 -13.43
C LYS A 285 -34.84 -6.79 -11.95
N ASN A 286 -33.59 -6.88 -11.46
CA ASN A 286 -33.27 -7.28 -10.09
C ASN A 286 -32.94 -6.08 -9.18
N ALA A 287 -33.35 -4.87 -9.56
CA ALA A 287 -33.06 -3.66 -8.79
C ALA A 287 -33.63 -3.73 -7.34
N PRO A 288 -32.89 -3.22 -6.32
CA PRO A 288 -31.62 -2.48 -6.40
C PRO A 288 -30.43 -3.38 -6.76
N ALA A 289 -29.56 -2.91 -7.68
CA ALA A 289 -28.47 -3.70 -8.24
C ALA A 289 -27.16 -2.91 -8.43
N ILE A 290 -26.03 -3.62 -8.33
CA ILE A 290 -24.69 -3.12 -8.60
C ILE A 290 -24.12 -3.92 -9.77
N ILE A 291 -23.86 -3.23 -10.89
CA ILE A 291 -23.09 -3.79 -12.00
C ILE A 291 -21.62 -3.47 -11.73
N PHE A 292 -20.78 -4.47 -11.60
CA PHE A 292 -19.34 -4.29 -11.42
C PHE A 292 -18.57 -4.71 -12.68
N ILE A 293 -17.87 -3.77 -13.31
CA ILE A 293 -17.03 -4.00 -14.48
C ILE A 293 -15.56 -4.07 -14.03
N ASP A 294 -14.99 -5.26 -13.99
CA ASP A 294 -13.56 -5.43 -13.71
C ASP A 294 -12.73 -5.24 -14.99
N GLU A 295 -11.51 -4.73 -14.84
CA GLU A 295 -10.59 -4.43 -15.94
C GLU A 295 -11.24 -3.64 -17.09
N ILE A 296 -11.96 -2.54 -16.77
CA ILE A 296 -12.69 -1.75 -17.76
C ILE A 296 -11.78 -1.20 -18.89
N ASP A 297 -10.48 -1.04 -18.63
CA ASP A 297 -9.50 -0.63 -19.62
C ASP A 297 -9.31 -1.63 -20.77
N SER A 298 -9.72 -2.90 -20.60
CA SER A 298 -9.71 -3.90 -21.67
C SER A 298 -10.88 -3.75 -22.66
N ILE A 299 -12.04 -3.28 -22.21
CA ILE A 299 -13.23 -3.07 -23.06
C ILE A 299 -13.42 -1.61 -23.50
N ALA A 300 -12.83 -0.66 -22.78
CA ALA A 300 -12.99 0.76 -23.06
C ALA A 300 -11.66 1.56 -23.10
N PRO A 301 -10.67 1.13 -23.90
CA PRO A 301 -9.45 1.90 -24.11
C PRO A 301 -9.75 3.19 -24.90
N LYS A 302 -8.81 4.15 -24.86
CA LYS A 302 -8.83 5.34 -25.73
C LYS A 302 -9.00 4.94 -27.20
N ARG A 303 -9.96 5.56 -27.87
CA ARG A 303 -10.30 5.31 -29.29
C ARG A 303 -9.11 5.42 -30.26
N GLU A 304 -8.14 6.28 -29.95
CA GLU A 304 -6.93 6.47 -30.76
C GLU A 304 -5.97 5.27 -30.65
N LYS A 305 -5.95 4.60 -29.50
CA LYS A 305 -5.12 3.41 -29.24
C LYS A 305 -5.85 2.10 -29.55
N ALA A 306 -7.17 2.12 -29.69
CA ALA A 306 -7.98 0.97 -30.06
C ALA A 306 -7.61 0.46 -31.47
N GLN A 307 -7.11 -0.78 -31.56
CA GLN A 307 -6.61 -1.35 -32.80
C GLN A 307 -7.74 -1.87 -33.71
N GLY A 308 -8.94 -2.12 -33.15
CA GLY A 308 -10.08 -2.69 -33.88
C GLY A 308 -11.36 -1.84 -33.87
N GLU A 309 -12.20 -2.00 -34.90
CA GLU A 309 -13.56 -1.42 -34.94
C GLU A 309 -14.49 -2.03 -33.89
N VAL A 310 -14.25 -3.28 -33.48
CA VAL A 310 -15.05 -3.97 -32.45
C VAL A 310 -14.91 -3.25 -31.10
N GLU A 311 -13.67 -2.92 -30.69
CA GLU A 311 -13.39 -2.17 -29.45
C GLU A 311 -14.10 -0.82 -29.44
N LYS A 312 -14.01 -0.06 -30.54
CA LYS A 312 -14.68 1.25 -30.68
C LYS A 312 -16.20 1.16 -30.55
N ARG A 313 -16.79 0.07 -31.06
CA ARG A 313 -18.23 -0.19 -30.93
C ARG A 313 -18.63 -0.58 -29.51
N ILE A 314 -17.83 -1.42 -28.83
CA ILE A 314 -18.05 -1.77 -27.42
C ILE A 314 -18.03 -0.53 -26.54
N VAL A 315 -17.03 0.36 -26.72
CA VAL A 315 -16.98 1.65 -26.00
C VAL A 315 -18.25 2.45 -26.26
N SER A 316 -18.67 2.57 -27.52
CA SER A 316 -19.87 3.34 -27.90
C SER A 316 -21.16 2.75 -27.32
N GLN A 317 -21.25 1.41 -27.26
CA GLN A 317 -22.37 0.70 -26.66
C GLN A 317 -22.43 0.90 -25.14
N LEU A 318 -21.28 0.80 -24.44
CA LEU A 318 -21.21 1.06 -23.01
C LEU A 318 -21.60 2.51 -22.67
N LEU A 319 -21.13 3.49 -23.44
CA LEU A 319 -21.54 4.89 -23.30
C LEU A 319 -23.06 5.06 -23.45
N THR A 320 -23.65 4.39 -24.43
CA THR A 320 -25.10 4.43 -24.68
C THR A 320 -25.89 3.81 -23.53
N LEU A 321 -25.42 2.68 -22.97
CA LEU A 321 -26.06 2.04 -21.83
C LEU A 321 -25.99 2.92 -20.58
N MET A 322 -24.84 3.53 -20.29
CA MET A 322 -24.66 4.44 -19.15
C MET A 322 -25.56 5.68 -19.24
N ASP A 323 -25.67 6.28 -20.42
CA ASP A 323 -26.54 7.44 -20.65
C ASP A 323 -28.03 7.04 -20.61
N GLY A 324 -28.35 5.86 -21.14
CA GLY A 324 -29.68 5.29 -21.23
C GLY A 324 -30.28 4.80 -19.90
N MET A 325 -29.49 4.69 -18.83
CA MET A 325 -29.99 4.32 -17.52
C MET A 325 -31.05 5.31 -17.03
N LYS A 326 -32.25 4.81 -16.71
CA LYS A 326 -33.33 5.62 -16.15
C LYS A 326 -32.95 5.99 -14.71
N SER A 327 -33.19 7.24 -14.28
CA SER A 327 -32.91 7.65 -12.89
C SER A 327 -33.74 6.90 -11.84
N ARG A 328 -34.74 6.11 -12.27
CA ARG A 328 -35.61 5.31 -11.40
C ARG A 328 -35.13 3.87 -11.19
N SER A 329 -34.18 3.36 -12.00
CA SER A 329 -33.85 1.94 -12.00
C SER A 329 -33.02 1.46 -10.81
N GLN A 330 -32.62 2.32 -9.86
CA GLN A 330 -31.81 1.96 -8.68
C GLN A 330 -30.62 1.04 -9.00
N VAL A 331 -30.02 1.24 -10.18
CA VAL A 331 -28.80 0.54 -10.62
C VAL A 331 -27.62 1.48 -10.50
N ILE A 332 -26.54 1.00 -9.91
CA ILE A 332 -25.25 1.71 -9.81
C ILE A 332 -24.21 0.90 -10.58
N VAL A 333 -23.39 1.57 -11.39
CA VAL A 333 -22.31 0.94 -12.14
C VAL A 333 -20.99 1.24 -11.45
N MET A 334 -20.32 0.22 -10.94
CA MET A 334 -18.97 0.31 -10.42
C MET A 334 -18.00 -0.27 -11.47
N ALA A 335 -16.85 0.35 -11.66
CA ALA A 335 -15.81 -0.18 -12.55
C ALA A 335 -14.45 -0.14 -11.89
N ALA A 336 -13.58 -1.10 -12.19
CA ALA A 336 -12.21 -1.13 -11.70
C ALA A 336 -11.20 -1.07 -12.83
N THR A 337 -10.10 -0.35 -12.60
CA THR A 337 -8.95 -0.31 -13.50
C THR A 337 -7.64 -0.19 -12.72
N ASN A 338 -6.55 -0.65 -13.31
CA ASN A 338 -5.21 -0.36 -12.81
C ASN A 338 -4.60 0.89 -13.46
N ARG A 339 -5.17 1.36 -14.58
CA ARG A 339 -4.61 2.42 -15.42
C ARG A 339 -5.69 3.44 -15.81
N PRO A 340 -6.06 4.40 -14.95
CA PRO A 340 -7.15 5.35 -15.23
C PRO A 340 -6.90 6.22 -16.48
N ASN A 341 -5.65 6.34 -16.92
CA ASN A 341 -5.25 7.11 -18.09
C ASN A 341 -5.44 6.38 -19.43
N THR A 342 -5.69 5.06 -19.43
CA THR A 342 -5.94 4.27 -20.65
C THR A 342 -7.41 4.28 -21.06
N ILE A 343 -8.32 4.55 -20.13
CA ILE A 343 -9.77 4.58 -20.35
C ILE A 343 -10.17 5.75 -21.26
N ASP A 344 -11.19 5.54 -22.10
CA ASP A 344 -11.80 6.60 -22.91
C ASP A 344 -12.27 7.78 -22.02
N PRO A 345 -11.78 9.02 -22.24
CA PRO A 345 -12.15 10.19 -21.44
C PRO A 345 -13.65 10.50 -21.43
N ALA A 346 -14.41 10.03 -22.41
CA ALA A 346 -15.86 10.20 -22.45
C ALA A 346 -16.56 9.43 -21.31
N LEU A 347 -15.99 8.32 -20.83
CA LEU A 347 -16.54 7.56 -19.71
C LEU A 347 -16.44 8.30 -18.37
N ARG A 348 -15.44 9.17 -18.23
CA ARG A 348 -15.15 9.97 -17.01
C ARG A 348 -15.95 11.28 -16.91
N ARG A 349 -16.90 11.49 -17.83
CA ARG A 349 -17.73 12.71 -17.86
C ARG A 349 -18.90 12.59 -16.89
N PHE A 350 -19.37 13.76 -16.42
CA PHE A 350 -20.54 13.86 -15.55
C PHE A 350 -21.75 13.10 -16.11
N GLY A 351 -22.40 12.29 -15.27
CA GLY A 351 -23.52 11.42 -15.65
C GLY A 351 -23.13 9.98 -16.04
N ARG A 352 -21.83 9.67 -16.12
CA ARG A 352 -21.28 8.32 -16.35
C ARG A 352 -20.45 7.90 -15.14
N PHE A 353 -19.13 7.73 -15.26
CA PHE A 353 -18.22 7.64 -14.11
C PHE A 353 -17.86 9.04 -13.64
N ASP A 354 -18.78 9.65 -12.91
CA ASP A 354 -18.62 11.00 -12.37
C ASP A 354 -17.90 11.02 -11.02
N ARG A 355 -17.65 9.84 -10.44
CA ARG A 355 -16.89 9.64 -9.21
C ARG A 355 -15.72 8.72 -9.46
N GLU A 356 -14.54 9.15 -9.02
CA GLU A 356 -13.30 8.38 -9.10
C GLU A 356 -12.74 8.20 -7.70
N LEU A 357 -12.35 6.98 -7.36
CA LEU A 357 -11.82 6.62 -6.06
C LEU A 357 -10.48 5.91 -6.20
N ASP A 358 -9.49 6.44 -5.49
CA ASP A 358 -8.14 5.88 -5.41
C ASP A 358 -8.07 4.80 -4.31
N ILE A 359 -7.98 3.55 -4.73
CA ILE A 359 -7.69 2.38 -3.88
C ILE A 359 -6.18 2.11 -3.97
N GLY A 360 -5.42 3.00 -3.33
CA GLY A 360 -3.96 2.98 -3.29
C GLY A 360 -3.38 1.89 -2.39
N VAL A 361 -2.06 1.94 -2.19
CA VAL A 361 -1.34 1.04 -1.29
C VAL A 361 -1.72 1.38 0.17
N PRO A 362 -1.99 0.38 1.03
CA PRO A 362 -2.34 0.62 2.44
C PRO A 362 -1.17 1.20 3.26
N ASP A 363 -1.51 2.05 4.22
CA ASP A 363 -0.58 2.54 5.24
C ASP A 363 -0.27 1.46 6.30
N GLU A 364 0.67 1.71 7.22
CA GLU A 364 1.08 0.74 8.25
C GLU A 364 -0.11 0.18 9.05
N THR A 365 -1.00 1.05 9.53
CA THR A 365 -2.25 0.68 10.19
C THR A 365 -3.15 -0.19 9.30
N GLY A 366 -3.30 0.17 8.03
CA GLY A 366 -4.09 -0.58 7.07
C GLY A 366 -3.49 -1.94 6.75
N ARG A 367 -2.16 -2.06 6.69
CA ARG A 367 -1.46 -3.34 6.52
C ARG A 367 -1.68 -4.24 7.72
N LEU A 368 -1.62 -3.70 8.93
CA LEU A 368 -1.94 -4.44 10.15
C LEU A 368 -3.38 -4.96 10.14
N GLU A 369 -4.36 -4.13 9.74
CA GLU A 369 -5.75 -4.55 9.58
C GLU A 369 -5.89 -5.71 8.58
N ILE A 370 -5.24 -5.61 7.42
CA ILE A 370 -5.26 -6.66 6.39
C ILE A 370 -4.62 -7.96 6.91
N ILE A 371 -3.47 -7.87 7.58
CA ILE A 371 -2.79 -9.04 8.17
C ILE A 371 -3.70 -9.70 9.22
N ARG A 372 -4.36 -8.91 10.08
CA ARG A 372 -5.33 -9.43 11.07
C ARG A 372 -6.48 -10.17 10.39
N ILE A 373 -6.99 -9.67 9.27
CA ILE A 373 -8.06 -10.33 8.50
C ILE A 373 -7.57 -11.67 7.94
N HIS A 374 -6.38 -11.73 7.35
CA HIS A 374 -5.85 -12.97 6.77
C HIS A 374 -5.37 -13.98 7.81
N THR A 375 -5.02 -13.52 9.02
CA THR A 375 -4.60 -14.38 10.13
C THR A 375 -5.74 -14.74 11.08
N LYS A 376 -6.97 -14.22 10.89
CA LYS A 376 -8.11 -14.42 11.79
C LYS A 376 -8.50 -15.88 12.05
N ASN A 377 -8.21 -16.75 11.08
CA ASN A 377 -8.45 -18.18 11.19
C ASN A 377 -7.18 -18.96 11.55
N MET A 378 -6.00 -18.34 11.50
CA MET A 378 -4.72 -19.01 11.80
C MET A 378 -4.49 -19.08 13.30
N LYS A 379 -3.91 -20.19 13.77
CA LYS A 379 -3.41 -20.30 15.13
C LYS A 379 -2.03 -19.64 15.21
N LEU A 380 -1.99 -18.42 15.73
CA LEU A 380 -0.76 -17.65 15.93
C LEU A 380 -0.12 -18.00 17.29
N ALA A 381 1.20 -18.02 17.34
CA ALA A 381 1.96 -18.13 18.59
C ALA A 381 1.99 -16.78 19.33
N ASP A 382 2.14 -16.83 20.67
CA ASP A 382 2.15 -15.65 21.54
C ASP A 382 3.32 -14.68 21.25
N ASP A 383 4.38 -15.16 20.60
CA ASP A 383 5.58 -14.40 20.25
C ASP A 383 5.44 -13.59 18.96
N ILE A 384 4.32 -13.72 18.24
CA ILE A 384 4.08 -13.01 16.99
C ILE A 384 3.77 -11.53 17.26
N ASP A 385 4.54 -10.68 16.59
CA ASP A 385 4.32 -9.24 16.52
C ASP A 385 3.85 -8.85 15.11
N LEU A 386 2.52 -8.82 14.93
CA LEU A 386 1.91 -8.43 13.65
C LEU A 386 2.15 -6.95 13.32
N GLU A 387 2.38 -6.08 14.32
CA GLU A 387 2.68 -4.66 14.09
C GLU A 387 4.04 -4.53 13.43
N LYS A 388 5.03 -5.30 13.92
CA LYS A 388 6.34 -5.37 13.28
C LYS A 388 6.27 -5.89 11.84
N VAL A 389 5.47 -6.94 11.59
CA VAL A 389 5.28 -7.45 10.22
C VAL A 389 4.67 -6.38 9.31
N ALA A 390 3.67 -5.63 9.79
CA ALA A 390 3.06 -4.53 9.05
C ALA A 390 4.05 -3.39 8.77
N LYS A 391 4.95 -3.11 9.73
CA LYS A 391 6.02 -2.13 9.58
C LYS A 391 7.08 -2.59 8.59
N ASP A 392 7.42 -3.86 8.52
CA ASP A 392 8.43 -4.36 7.59
C ASP A 392 7.87 -4.57 6.17
N SER A 393 6.55 -4.73 6.01
CA SER A 393 5.86 -4.95 4.73
C SER A 393 5.57 -3.68 3.91
N HIS A 394 6.53 -2.75 3.81
CA HIS A 394 6.34 -1.50 3.06
C HIS A 394 6.03 -1.76 1.58
N GLY A 395 5.05 -1.03 1.03
CA GLY A 395 4.68 -1.13 -0.39
C GLY A 395 3.80 -2.35 -0.74
N PHE A 396 3.52 -3.23 0.22
CA PHE A 396 2.68 -4.41 -0.01
C PHE A 396 1.22 -3.99 -0.20
N VAL A 397 0.56 -4.54 -1.21
CA VAL A 397 -0.90 -4.43 -1.36
C VAL A 397 -1.63 -5.57 -0.64
N GLY A 398 -2.97 -5.51 -0.58
CA GLY A 398 -3.76 -6.53 0.09
C GLY A 398 -3.47 -7.96 -0.39
N ALA A 399 -3.32 -8.15 -1.70
CA ALA A 399 -2.94 -9.45 -2.27
C ALA A 399 -1.54 -9.92 -1.85
N ASP A 400 -0.58 -9.00 -1.70
CA ASP A 400 0.78 -9.35 -1.25
C ASP A 400 0.79 -9.77 0.22
N LEU A 401 -0.01 -9.09 1.05
CA LEU A 401 -0.16 -9.45 2.47
C LEU A 401 -0.90 -10.77 2.65
N ALA A 402 -1.91 -11.03 1.81
CA ALA A 402 -2.57 -12.33 1.75
C ALA A 402 -1.58 -13.43 1.37
N GLN A 403 -0.74 -13.19 0.35
CA GLN A 403 0.33 -14.09 -0.05
C GLN A 403 1.36 -14.29 1.07
N LEU A 404 1.76 -13.23 1.76
CA LEU A 404 2.70 -13.29 2.90
C LEU A 404 2.17 -14.18 4.02
N CYS A 405 0.90 -14.00 4.42
CA CYS A 405 0.27 -14.83 5.45
C CYS A 405 0.14 -16.28 4.99
N THR A 406 -0.18 -16.50 3.71
CA THR A 406 -0.28 -17.84 3.12
C THR A 406 1.08 -18.54 3.11
N GLU A 407 2.15 -17.84 2.71
CA GLU A 407 3.51 -18.40 2.68
C GLU A 407 4.02 -18.72 4.10
N ALA A 408 3.70 -17.88 5.09
CA ALA A 408 3.99 -18.15 6.50
C ALA A 408 3.27 -19.42 7.00
N ALA A 409 1.98 -19.56 6.69
CA ALA A 409 1.24 -20.79 7.00
C ALA A 409 1.80 -22.02 6.27
N MET A 410 2.17 -21.88 4.99
CA MET A 410 2.79 -22.96 4.21
C MET A 410 4.17 -23.34 4.73
N GLN A 411 4.93 -22.41 5.31
CA GLN A 411 6.18 -22.73 6.00
C GLN A 411 5.91 -23.59 7.25
N CYS A 412 4.95 -23.20 8.09
CA CYS A 412 4.52 -24.00 9.23
C CYS A 412 4.07 -25.42 8.81
N ILE A 413 3.30 -25.54 7.72
CA ILE A 413 2.87 -26.84 7.19
C ILE A 413 4.08 -27.66 6.75
N ARG A 414 5.02 -27.07 5.99
CA ARG A 414 6.23 -27.76 5.50
C ARG A 414 7.08 -28.37 6.60
N GLU A 415 7.24 -27.69 7.73
CA GLU A 415 7.98 -28.21 8.89
C GLU A 415 7.30 -29.43 9.51
N LYS A 416 5.97 -29.49 9.44
CA LYS A 416 5.16 -30.58 10.02
C LYS A 416 4.80 -31.68 9.01
N LEU A 417 5.12 -31.51 7.73
CA LEU A 417 4.86 -32.50 6.66
C LEU A 417 5.48 -33.88 6.93
N SER A 418 6.58 -33.94 7.67
CA SER A 418 7.24 -35.21 8.03
C SER A 418 6.45 -36.06 9.03
N ILE A 419 5.45 -35.46 9.69
CA ILE A 419 4.61 -36.08 10.72
C ILE A 419 3.23 -36.46 10.15
N ILE A 420 2.87 -35.92 8.99
CA ILE A 420 1.57 -36.16 8.34
C ILE A 420 1.68 -37.45 7.51
N ASP A 421 0.81 -38.42 7.81
CA ASP A 421 0.63 -39.59 6.97
C ASP A 421 -0.19 -39.21 5.73
N TRP A 422 0.32 -39.51 4.55
CA TRP A 422 -0.30 -39.16 3.26
C TRP A 422 -1.27 -40.24 2.77
N GLU A 423 -1.34 -41.38 3.46
CA GLU A 423 -2.21 -42.50 3.08
C GLU A 423 -3.65 -42.33 3.59
N ASP A 424 -3.89 -41.44 4.55
CA ASP A 424 -5.22 -41.10 5.05
C ASP A 424 -5.85 -39.93 4.26
N ASP A 425 -7.11 -40.10 3.85
CA ASP A 425 -7.90 -39.07 3.16
C ASP A 425 -8.23 -37.86 4.08
N THR A 426 -7.97 -37.96 5.39
CA THR A 426 -8.30 -36.93 6.39
C THR A 426 -7.19 -36.75 7.42
N ILE A 427 -6.82 -35.50 7.69
CA ILE A 427 -5.79 -35.15 8.67
C ILE A 427 -6.40 -35.14 10.07
N ASP A 428 -5.72 -35.77 11.05
CA ASP A 428 -6.15 -35.75 12.45
C ASP A 428 -6.19 -34.31 13.02
N VAL A 429 -7.25 -34.00 13.75
CA VAL A 429 -7.47 -32.70 14.37
C VAL A 429 -6.41 -32.40 15.45
N GLU A 430 -5.85 -33.41 16.11
CA GLU A 430 -4.75 -33.21 17.06
C GLU A 430 -3.50 -32.63 16.38
N VAL A 431 -3.17 -33.12 15.17
CA VAL A 431 -2.07 -32.59 14.36
C VAL A 431 -2.39 -31.16 13.91
N MET A 432 -3.63 -30.88 13.51
CA MET A 432 -4.07 -29.53 13.16
C MET A 432 -4.01 -28.55 14.33
N ASN A 433 -4.34 -29.00 15.54
CA ASN A 433 -4.27 -28.18 16.74
C ASN A 433 -2.82 -27.93 17.20
N ALA A 434 -1.88 -28.82 16.87
CA ALA A 434 -0.46 -28.64 17.13
C ALA A 434 0.23 -27.68 16.14
N MET A 435 -0.38 -27.43 14.97
CA MET A 435 0.14 -26.45 14.00
C MET A 435 -0.06 -25.03 14.54
N CYS A 436 1.05 -24.30 14.67
CA CYS A 436 1.06 -22.93 15.18
C CYS A 436 2.07 -22.11 14.36
N VAL A 437 1.58 -21.02 13.77
CA VAL A 437 2.43 -20.10 13.00
C VAL A 437 3.24 -19.26 13.98
N THR A 438 4.53 -19.08 13.70
CA THR A 438 5.49 -18.35 14.55
C THR A 438 6.04 -17.10 13.85
N GLN A 439 6.73 -16.23 14.59
CA GLN A 439 7.35 -15.03 14.03
C GLN A 439 8.41 -15.36 12.96
N GLU A 440 9.12 -16.49 13.12
CA GLU A 440 10.14 -16.92 12.16
C GLU A 440 9.53 -17.31 10.80
N HIS A 441 8.34 -17.93 10.81
CA HIS A 441 7.62 -18.23 9.57
C HIS A 441 7.30 -16.96 8.78
N PHE A 442 6.90 -15.88 9.46
CA PHE A 442 6.69 -14.58 8.81
C PHE A 442 7.99 -13.96 8.28
N ARG A 443 9.09 -14.08 9.04
CA ARG A 443 10.41 -13.60 8.59
C ARG A 443 10.87 -14.31 7.32
N GLU A 444 10.73 -15.63 7.25
CA GLU A 444 11.05 -16.40 6.05
C GLU A 444 10.12 -16.09 4.87
N ALA A 445 8.82 -15.93 5.16
CA ALA A 445 7.83 -15.58 4.15
C ALA A 445 8.11 -14.20 3.52
N MET A 446 8.54 -13.21 4.33
CA MET A 446 8.93 -11.90 3.84
C MET A 446 10.14 -11.97 2.88
N ALA A 447 11.09 -12.86 3.12
CA ALA A 447 12.25 -13.03 2.24
C ALA A 447 11.88 -13.60 0.86
N LYS A 448 10.74 -14.29 0.75
CA LYS A 448 10.26 -14.92 -0.49
C LYS A 448 9.22 -14.06 -1.23
N THR A 449 8.51 -13.19 -0.53
CA THR A 449 7.37 -12.44 -1.08
C THR A 449 7.82 -11.11 -1.68
N ASN A 450 7.62 -10.93 -2.99
CA ASN A 450 7.91 -9.67 -3.67
C ASN A 450 6.62 -8.85 -3.89
N PRO A 451 6.59 -7.57 -3.49
CA PRO A 451 5.41 -6.70 -3.59
C PRO A 451 4.98 -6.49 -5.05
N SER A 452 3.70 -6.73 -5.33
CA SER A 452 3.11 -6.66 -6.66
C SER A 452 3.06 -5.24 -7.23
N ALA A 453 2.94 -4.23 -6.36
CA ALA A 453 2.99 -2.82 -6.76
C ALA A 453 4.34 -2.41 -7.37
N LEU A 454 5.42 -3.16 -7.12
CA LEU A 454 6.79 -2.83 -7.49
C LEU A 454 7.34 -3.64 -8.68
N ARG A 455 6.52 -4.52 -9.31
CA ARG A 455 7.00 -5.49 -10.32
C ARG A 455 7.28 -4.93 -11.72
N GLU A 456 6.69 -3.79 -12.11
CA GLU A 456 6.84 -3.26 -13.49
C GLU A 456 7.99 -2.25 -13.67
N THR A 457 8.51 -1.66 -12.59
CA THR A 457 9.74 -0.85 -12.53
C THR A 457 10.27 -1.05 -11.11
N GLN A 458 11.50 -1.54 -10.95
CA GLN A 458 12.07 -1.95 -9.65
C GLN A 458 12.02 -0.78 -8.65
N VAL A 459 10.95 -0.73 -7.86
CA VAL A 459 10.89 0.12 -6.69
C VAL A 459 11.56 -0.68 -5.59
N GLU A 460 12.74 -0.23 -5.18
CA GLU A 460 13.52 -0.87 -4.14
C GLU A 460 13.20 -0.20 -2.81
N THR A 461 13.14 -0.96 -1.73
CA THR A 461 13.37 -0.41 -0.39
C THR A 461 14.88 -0.43 -0.16
N PRO A 462 15.57 0.73 -0.19
CA PRO A 462 17.00 0.73 -0.05
C PRO A 462 17.38 0.28 1.36
N ASN A 463 18.46 -0.51 1.45
CA ASN A 463 19.00 -1.04 2.70
C ASN A 463 20.30 -0.33 3.12
N VAL A 464 20.58 0.84 2.53
CA VAL A 464 21.81 1.60 2.76
C VAL A 464 21.55 2.58 3.89
N VAL A 465 22.33 2.53 4.97
CA VAL A 465 22.19 3.49 6.09
C VAL A 465 23.25 4.59 6.00
N TRP A 466 23.09 5.68 6.77
CA TRP A 466 24.07 6.76 6.82
C TRP A 466 25.48 6.32 7.19
N GLU A 467 25.61 5.23 7.95
CA GLU A 467 26.89 4.63 8.35
C GLU A 467 27.64 4.01 7.16
N ASP A 468 26.92 3.57 6.12
CA ASP A 468 27.51 3.00 4.91
C ASP A 468 28.07 4.08 3.97
N VAL A 469 27.72 5.35 4.21
CA VAL A 469 28.24 6.51 3.47
C VAL A 469 29.32 7.20 4.29
N GLY A 470 30.59 6.98 3.95
CA GLY A 470 31.71 7.63 4.65
C GLY A 470 31.84 9.13 4.31
N GLY A 471 31.92 9.99 5.34
CA GLY A 471 32.15 11.43 5.18
C GLY A 471 30.90 12.24 4.81
N LEU A 472 31.10 13.36 4.07
CA LEU A 472 30.04 14.23 3.53
C LEU A 472 29.04 14.78 4.57
N LEU A 473 29.48 15.06 5.79
CA LEU A 473 28.61 15.43 6.92
C LEU A 473 27.70 16.63 6.62
N ASP A 474 28.23 17.67 5.97
CA ASP A 474 27.44 18.86 5.63
C ASP A 474 26.35 18.54 4.60
N VAL A 475 26.66 17.70 3.61
CA VAL A 475 25.71 17.28 2.58
C VAL A 475 24.62 16.38 3.18
N LYS A 476 24.97 15.50 4.11
CA LYS A 476 23.98 14.66 4.83
C LYS A 476 22.98 15.52 5.59
N ARG A 477 23.47 16.53 6.33
CA ARG A 477 22.63 17.47 7.06
C ARG A 477 21.73 18.25 6.10
N GLU A 478 22.26 18.77 5.01
CA GLU A 478 21.48 19.49 4.00
C GLU A 478 20.36 18.62 3.41
N LEU A 479 20.62 17.33 3.15
CA LEU A 479 19.58 16.41 2.66
C LEU A 479 18.49 16.10 3.69
N GLN A 480 18.85 15.94 4.96
CA GLN A 480 17.85 15.80 6.02
C GLN A 480 16.94 17.03 6.08
N GLU A 481 17.51 18.23 5.98
CA GLU A 481 16.71 19.47 5.98
C GLU A 481 15.77 19.58 4.77
N LEU A 482 16.21 19.10 3.59
CA LEU A 482 15.43 19.20 2.34
C LEU A 482 14.37 18.12 2.19
N VAL A 483 14.59 16.92 2.72
CA VAL A 483 13.69 15.75 2.53
C VAL A 483 12.90 15.43 3.78
N GLN A 484 13.57 15.35 4.93
CA GLN A 484 12.95 14.89 6.18
C GLN A 484 12.06 15.98 6.79
N TYR A 485 12.51 17.24 6.81
CA TYR A 485 11.73 18.31 7.46
C TYR A 485 10.37 18.61 6.81
N PRO A 486 10.22 18.62 5.47
CA PRO A 486 8.91 18.78 4.85
C PRO A 486 7.91 17.67 5.23
N VAL A 487 8.41 16.46 5.48
CA VAL A 487 7.60 15.28 5.81
C VAL A 487 7.25 15.27 7.30
N GLU A 488 8.22 15.52 8.19
CA GLU A 488 8.02 15.49 9.64
C GLU A 488 7.35 16.76 10.19
N TYR A 489 7.61 17.92 9.58
CA TYR A 489 7.16 19.22 10.09
C TYR A 489 6.40 20.07 9.05
N PRO A 490 5.37 19.54 8.35
CA PRO A 490 4.66 20.26 7.29
C PRO A 490 4.02 21.57 7.81
N TRP A 491 3.54 21.60 9.05
CA TRP A 491 2.95 22.81 9.65
C TRP A 491 3.95 23.96 9.80
N LYS A 492 5.26 23.69 9.89
CA LYS A 492 6.28 24.76 9.94
C LYS A 492 6.39 25.45 8.57
N PHE A 493 6.31 24.70 7.48
CA PHE A 493 6.34 25.24 6.12
C PHE A 493 5.08 26.07 5.84
N GLU A 494 3.91 25.59 6.26
CA GLU A 494 2.65 26.34 6.18
C GLU A 494 2.70 27.63 7.01
N LYS A 495 3.21 27.57 8.24
CA LYS A 495 3.35 28.73 9.13
C LYS A 495 4.17 29.85 8.49
N TYR A 496 5.22 29.51 7.76
CA TYR A 496 6.10 30.48 7.10
C TYR A 496 5.72 30.73 5.62
N GLY A 497 4.64 30.12 5.12
CA GLY A 497 4.19 30.27 3.73
C GLY A 497 5.21 29.80 2.70
N MET A 498 6.13 28.91 3.07
CA MET A 498 7.17 28.39 2.19
C MET A 498 6.75 27.05 1.59
N SER A 499 6.86 26.92 0.27
CA SER A 499 6.71 25.64 -0.40
C SER A 499 7.97 24.80 -0.19
N PRO A 500 7.84 23.49 0.12
CA PRO A 500 9.00 22.62 0.21
C PRO A 500 9.67 22.47 -1.16
N PRO A 501 11.00 22.25 -1.19
CA PRO A 501 11.73 22.02 -2.43
C PRO A 501 11.26 20.72 -3.08
N LYS A 502 11.02 20.76 -4.40
CA LYS A 502 10.50 19.62 -5.16
C LYS A 502 11.60 18.63 -5.56
N GLY A 503 12.84 19.07 -5.65
CA GLY A 503 13.95 18.19 -5.95
C GLY A 503 15.33 18.80 -5.85
N VAL A 504 16.32 17.91 -5.90
CA VAL A 504 17.74 18.20 -5.74
C VAL A 504 18.52 17.66 -6.94
N LEU A 505 19.54 18.39 -7.39
CA LEU A 505 20.51 17.92 -8.37
C LEU A 505 21.87 17.70 -7.70
N PHE A 506 22.28 16.44 -7.61
CA PHE A 506 23.64 16.02 -7.26
C PHE A 506 24.57 16.17 -8.46
N TYR A 507 25.67 16.89 -8.27
CA TYR A 507 26.73 16.98 -9.27
C TYR A 507 28.10 16.83 -8.64
N GLY A 508 29.03 16.26 -9.41
CA GLY A 508 30.41 16.08 -8.97
C GLY A 508 31.09 14.91 -9.67
N PRO A 509 32.35 14.62 -9.34
CA PRO A 509 33.10 13.53 -9.94
C PRO A 509 32.41 12.16 -9.83
N PRO A 510 32.65 11.25 -10.78
CA PRO A 510 32.15 9.89 -10.71
C PRO A 510 32.72 9.15 -9.49
N GLY A 511 31.97 8.19 -8.97
CA GLY A 511 32.43 7.35 -7.86
C GLY A 511 32.51 8.01 -6.48
N CYS A 512 31.90 9.19 -6.28
CA CYS A 512 31.90 9.89 -4.99
C CYS A 512 30.64 9.65 -4.14
N GLY A 513 29.85 8.61 -4.47
CA GLY A 513 28.73 8.17 -3.63
C GLY A 513 27.39 8.87 -3.87
N LYS A 514 27.17 9.54 -5.01
CA LYS A 514 25.89 10.20 -5.35
C LYS A 514 24.68 9.26 -5.25
N THR A 515 24.80 8.07 -5.83
CA THR A 515 23.77 7.02 -5.79
C THR A 515 23.60 6.44 -4.39
N LEU A 516 24.69 6.21 -3.66
CA LEU A 516 24.64 5.71 -2.27
C LEU A 516 23.97 6.72 -1.33
N LEU A 517 24.24 8.00 -1.52
CA LEU A 517 23.65 9.09 -0.75
C LEU A 517 22.13 9.21 -0.99
N ALA A 518 21.69 9.05 -2.25
CA ALA A 518 20.27 9.02 -2.59
C ALA A 518 19.55 7.81 -1.98
N LYS A 519 20.20 6.64 -1.95
CA LYS A 519 19.67 5.45 -1.28
C LYS A 519 19.59 5.64 0.25
N ALA A 520 20.61 6.23 0.86
CA ALA A 520 20.66 6.46 2.31
C ALA A 520 19.56 7.40 2.81
N ILE A 521 19.30 8.51 2.10
CA ILE A 521 18.21 9.42 2.48
C ILE A 521 16.82 8.77 2.33
N ALA A 522 16.64 7.92 1.32
CA ALA A 522 15.40 7.18 1.15
C ALA A 522 15.17 6.16 2.27
N THR A 523 16.22 5.45 2.71
CA THR A 523 16.16 4.53 3.87
C THR A 523 15.82 5.29 5.15
N GLU A 524 16.46 6.43 5.40
CA GLU A 524 16.22 7.25 6.60
C GLU A 524 14.77 7.76 6.67
N CYS A 525 14.22 8.17 5.52
CA CYS A 525 12.84 8.64 5.42
C CYS A 525 11.81 7.49 5.35
N GLN A 526 12.25 6.23 5.41
CA GLN A 526 11.43 5.03 5.17
C GLN A 526 10.61 5.14 3.88
N ALA A 527 11.19 5.76 2.86
CA ALA A 527 10.56 6.03 1.59
C ALA A 527 10.94 4.97 0.56
N ASN A 528 10.01 4.68 -0.35
CA ASN A 528 10.26 3.85 -1.52
C ASN A 528 11.32 4.52 -2.42
N PHE A 529 12.18 3.74 -3.07
CA PHE A 529 13.23 4.28 -3.94
C PHE A 529 13.07 3.78 -5.37
N ILE A 530 12.86 4.70 -6.30
CA ILE A 530 12.79 4.39 -7.73
C ILE A 530 14.04 4.95 -8.38
N SER A 531 14.91 4.07 -8.85
CA SER A 531 16.10 4.45 -9.61
C SER A 531 15.84 4.30 -11.09
N ILE A 532 16.05 5.37 -11.85
CA ILE A 532 16.04 5.36 -13.31
C ILE A 532 17.44 5.70 -13.78
N LYS A 533 18.04 4.81 -14.56
CA LYS A 533 19.33 5.14 -15.22
C LYS A 533 19.05 5.84 -16.54
N GLY A 534 19.82 6.85 -16.89
CA GLY A 534 19.60 7.59 -18.13
C GLY A 534 19.55 6.73 -19.40
N PRO A 535 20.37 5.68 -19.58
CA PRO A 535 20.21 4.74 -20.68
C PRO A 535 18.86 3.99 -20.71
N GLU A 536 18.22 3.73 -19.57
CA GLU A 536 16.91 3.06 -19.53
C GLU A 536 15.81 3.92 -20.15
N LEU A 537 15.89 5.25 -19.97
CA LEU A 537 15.01 6.21 -20.66
C LEU A 537 15.26 6.24 -22.17
N LEU A 538 16.47 5.83 -22.62
CA LEU A 538 16.86 5.75 -24.03
C LEU A 538 16.65 4.36 -24.66
N THR A 539 16.69 3.26 -23.92
CA THR A 539 16.50 1.91 -24.50
C THR A 539 15.04 1.55 -24.74
N MET A 540 14.10 2.32 -24.18
CA MET A 540 12.67 2.25 -24.50
C MET A 540 12.35 2.77 -25.93
N TRP A 541 13.37 3.01 -26.76
CA TRP A 541 13.35 3.68 -28.06
C TRP A 541 12.92 2.79 -29.24
N PHE A 542 11.65 2.41 -29.29
CA PHE A 542 10.91 2.37 -30.56
C PHE A 542 9.43 2.69 -30.26
N GLY A 543 9.10 3.99 -30.20
CA GLY A 543 7.73 4.48 -30.38
C GLY A 543 6.97 5.11 -29.20
N GLU A 544 7.35 4.90 -27.93
CA GLU A 544 6.51 5.31 -26.77
C GLU A 544 7.25 5.95 -25.57
N SER A 545 8.43 6.58 -25.76
CA SER A 545 9.26 7.08 -24.64
C SER A 545 8.58 8.13 -23.74
N GLU A 546 7.68 8.98 -24.25
CA GLU A 546 6.94 9.96 -23.42
C GLU A 546 5.91 9.28 -22.50
N ALA A 547 5.22 8.25 -22.98
CA ALA A 547 4.24 7.53 -22.18
C ALA A 547 4.91 6.84 -20.99
N ASN A 548 6.09 6.27 -21.21
CA ASN A 548 6.85 5.61 -20.16
C ASN A 548 7.35 6.59 -19.09
N VAL A 549 7.76 7.82 -19.46
CA VAL A 549 8.09 8.85 -18.46
C VAL A 549 6.87 9.14 -17.59
N ARG A 550 5.67 9.30 -18.18
CA ARG A 550 4.44 9.49 -17.39
C ARG A 550 4.19 8.31 -16.47
N ASP A 551 4.30 7.09 -16.99
CA ASP A 551 4.07 5.89 -16.20
C ASP A 551 5.04 5.80 -15.02
N VAL A 552 6.30 6.23 -15.17
CA VAL A 552 7.24 6.25 -14.04
C VAL A 552 6.85 7.29 -12.99
N PHE A 553 6.42 8.49 -13.39
CA PHE A 553 5.91 9.49 -12.44
C PHE A 553 4.58 9.06 -11.80
N ASP A 554 3.69 8.41 -12.54
CA ASP A 554 2.45 7.80 -12.03
C ASP A 554 2.77 6.75 -10.97
N LYS A 555 3.77 5.90 -11.21
CA LYS A 555 4.26 4.89 -10.27
C LYS A 555 4.90 5.50 -9.04
N ALA A 556 5.76 6.51 -9.19
CA ALA A 556 6.32 7.25 -8.05
C ALA A 556 5.22 7.88 -7.19
N ARG A 557 4.15 8.39 -7.82
CA ARG A 557 2.97 8.93 -7.14
C ARG A 557 2.12 7.86 -6.45
N ALA A 558 2.06 6.63 -6.98
CA ALA A 558 1.38 5.51 -6.36
C ALA A 558 2.20 4.88 -5.21
N ALA A 559 3.53 4.97 -5.29
CA ALA A 559 4.47 4.49 -4.29
C ALA A 559 4.83 5.56 -3.23
N ALA A 560 4.11 6.67 -3.14
CA ALA A 560 4.40 7.70 -2.15
C ALA A 560 4.21 7.16 -0.71
N PRO A 561 5.10 7.47 0.27
CA PRO A 561 6.27 8.34 0.17
C PRO A 561 7.41 7.70 -0.67
N CYS A 562 7.92 8.44 -1.66
CA CYS A 562 8.87 7.92 -2.64
C CYS A 562 9.96 8.93 -2.99
N VAL A 563 11.20 8.45 -3.12
CA VAL A 563 12.32 9.17 -3.73
C VAL A 563 12.49 8.68 -5.17
N LEU A 564 12.33 9.59 -6.13
CA LEU A 564 12.53 9.34 -7.55
C LEU A 564 13.94 9.80 -7.95
N PHE A 565 14.84 8.85 -8.16
CA PHE A 565 16.25 9.08 -8.45
C PHE A 565 16.56 8.90 -9.94
N PHE A 566 16.99 9.96 -10.60
CA PHE A 566 17.50 9.93 -11.98
C PHE A 566 19.03 9.90 -11.96
N ASP A 567 19.62 8.74 -12.24
CA ASP A 567 21.07 8.59 -12.39
C ASP A 567 21.53 8.88 -13.82
N GLU A 568 22.75 9.39 -13.97
CA GLU A 568 23.35 9.76 -15.26
C GLU A 568 22.44 10.66 -16.12
N LEU A 569 21.85 11.69 -15.49
CA LEU A 569 20.91 12.60 -16.16
C LEU A 569 21.52 13.25 -17.42
N ASP A 570 22.84 13.44 -17.46
CA ASP A 570 23.59 13.95 -18.61
C ASP A 570 23.58 13.03 -19.84
N SER A 571 23.16 11.77 -19.72
CA SER A 571 22.99 10.89 -20.87
C SER A 571 21.70 11.21 -21.66
N VAL A 572 20.66 11.71 -20.99
CA VAL A 572 19.34 12.02 -21.56
C VAL A 572 19.14 13.52 -21.74
N ALA A 573 19.66 14.32 -20.82
CA ALA A 573 19.38 15.76 -20.70
C ALA A 573 20.49 16.65 -21.25
N LYS A 574 21.06 16.32 -22.42
CA LYS A 574 22.11 17.13 -23.04
C LYS A 574 21.54 18.44 -23.61
N SER A 575 22.28 19.53 -23.46
CA SER A 575 21.95 20.85 -23.98
C SER A 575 21.73 20.81 -25.50
N ARG A 576 20.63 21.41 -25.95
CA ARG A 576 20.22 21.50 -27.36
C ARG A 576 21.38 21.96 -28.25
N GLY A 577 21.62 21.24 -29.34
CA GLY A 577 22.55 21.65 -30.40
C GLY A 577 23.99 21.12 -30.31
N ALA A 578 24.32 20.25 -29.36
CA ALA A 578 25.69 19.74 -29.26
C ALA A 578 26.08 18.76 -30.39
N HIS A 579 25.18 17.90 -30.89
CA HIS A 579 25.37 17.03 -32.07
C HIS A 579 23.99 16.78 -32.72
N GLY A 580 23.87 16.92 -34.04
CA GLY A 580 22.61 17.05 -34.78
C GLY A 580 21.68 15.84 -34.88
N ASP A 581 21.14 15.35 -33.76
CA ASP A 581 20.09 14.32 -33.73
C ASP A 581 18.97 14.71 -32.73
N GLY A 582 18.29 15.83 -33.03
CA GLY A 582 17.38 16.55 -32.11
C GLY A 582 15.91 16.13 -32.18
N GLY A 583 15.60 14.85 -31.91
CA GLY A 583 14.22 14.37 -32.01
C GLY A 583 13.64 13.81 -30.71
N ALA A 584 14.29 12.79 -30.15
CA ALA A 584 13.68 11.94 -29.12
C ALA A 584 14.22 12.20 -27.71
N SER A 585 15.48 12.61 -27.53
CA SER A 585 15.98 13.08 -26.22
C SER A 585 15.22 14.32 -25.74
N ASP A 586 14.96 15.25 -26.65
CA ASP A 586 14.28 16.52 -26.35
C ASP A 586 12.83 16.30 -25.91
N ARG A 587 12.15 15.31 -26.51
CA ARG A 587 10.79 14.91 -26.11
C ARG A 587 10.74 14.33 -24.70
N VAL A 588 11.70 13.48 -24.36
CA VAL A 588 11.82 12.88 -23.01
C VAL A 588 12.08 13.98 -21.96
N ILE A 589 12.99 14.91 -22.22
CA ILE A 589 13.27 16.03 -21.30
C ILE A 589 12.00 16.87 -21.10
N ASN A 590 11.32 17.27 -22.18
CA ASN A 590 10.10 18.06 -22.09
C ASN A 590 9.00 17.34 -21.28
N GLN A 591 8.89 16.01 -21.42
CA GLN A 591 7.96 15.23 -20.63
C GLN A 591 8.35 15.18 -19.15
N ILE A 592 9.63 14.96 -18.82
CA ILE A 592 10.12 15.02 -17.43
C ILE A 592 9.80 16.39 -16.82
N LEU A 593 10.07 17.48 -17.55
CA LEU A 593 9.75 18.85 -17.10
C LEU A 593 8.25 19.05 -16.87
N THR A 594 7.42 18.53 -17.78
CA THR A 594 5.95 18.62 -17.67
C THR A 594 5.45 17.86 -16.44
N GLU A 595 5.99 16.67 -16.16
CA GLU A 595 5.63 15.90 -14.97
C GLU A 595 6.11 16.59 -13.68
N MET A 596 7.34 17.12 -13.64
CA MET A 596 7.87 17.86 -12.50
C MET A 596 7.04 19.12 -12.16
N ASP A 597 6.67 19.89 -13.17
CA ASP A 597 5.85 21.09 -13.02
C ASP A 597 4.41 20.71 -12.61
N GLY A 598 3.88 19.64 -13.21
CA GLY A 598 2.54 19.08 -12.95
C GLY A 598 2.41 18.32 -11.63
N MET A 599 3.50 18.08 -10.89
CA MET A 599 3.43 17.48 -9.57
C MET A 599 2.73 18.41 -8.58
N ASN A 600 1.54 18.00 -8.14
CA ASN A 600 0.83 18.61 -7.03
C ASN A 600 1.64 18.48 -5.73
N VAL A 601 1.80 19.60 -5.02
CA VAL A 601 2.57 19.73 -3.76
C VAL A 601 2.10 18.77 -2.65
N LYS A 602 0.91 18.19 -2.77
CA LYS A 602 0.31 17.30 -1.77
C LYS A 602 0.77 15.83 -1.84
N LYS A 603 1.50 15.40 -2.87
CA LYS A 603 2.02 14.02 -2.95
C LYS A 603 3.49 14.00 -2.50
N ASN A 604 3.81 13.15 -1.52
CA ASN A 604 5.15 12.99 -0.93
C ASN A 604 6.13 12.29 -1.90
N VAL A 605 6.36 12.87 -3.08
CA VAL A 605 7.35 12.39 -4.06
C VAL A 605 8.48 13.40 -4.14
N PHE A 606 9.70 12.97 -3.79
CA PHE A 606 10.89 13.81 -3.82
C PHE A 606 11.80 13.40 -4.98
N ILE A 607 12.25 14.36 -5.80
CA ILE A 607 13.04 14.06 -6.99
C ILE A 607 14.51 14.35 -6.74
N ILE A 608 15.38 13.39 -7.04
CA ILE A 608 16.83 13.56 -7.00
C ILE A 608 17.41 13.26 -8.38
N GLY A 609 18.04 14.24 -9.01
CA GLY A 609 18.86 14.01 -10.20
C GLY A 609 20.33 13.86 -9.82
N ALA A 610 21.07 12.99 -10.50
CA ALA A 610 22.52 12.89 -10.40
C ALA A 610 23.18 13.03 -11.77
N THR A 611 24.27 13.81 -11.81
CA THR A 611 25.09 13.95 -13.02
C THR A 611 26.58 13.98 -12.70
N ASN A 612 27.38 13.46 -13.63
CA ASN A 612 28.82 13.67 -13.64
C ASN A 612 29.21 14.88 -14.48
N ARG A 613 28.33 15.40 -15.33
CA ARG A 613 28.61 16.44 -16.31
C ARG A 613 27.56 17.54 -16.25
N PRO A 614 27.61 18.41 -15.23
CA PRO A 614 26.62 19.47 -15.11
C PRO A 614 26.79 20.57 -16.18
N ASP A 615 27.94 20.62 -16.86
CA ASP A 615 28.24 21.52 -17.99
C ASP A 615 27.37 21.26 -19.22
N VAL A 616 26.90 20.02 -19.42
CA VAL A 616 26.09 19.65 -20.59
C VAL A 616 24.59 19.59 -20.30
N LEU A 617 24.16 19.81 -19.07
CA LEU A 617 22.74 19.70 -18.72
C LEU A 617 21.92 20.87 -19.28
N ASP A 618 20.69 20.58 -19.71
CA ASP A 618 19.72 21.64 -20.07
C ASP A 618 19.45 22.54 -18.84
N PRO A 619 19.73 23.86 -18.92
CA PRO A 619 19.46 24.80 -17.84
C PRO A 619 18.00 24.86 -17.39
N ALA A 620 17.05 24.41 -18.23
CA ALA A 620 15.64 24.33 -17.88
C ALA A 620 15.38 23.42 -16.67
N ILE A 621 16.19 22.37 -16.45
CA ILE A 621 16.02 21.43 -15.33
C ILE A 621 16.36 22.09 -13.99
N MET A 622 17.28 23.06 -13.98
CA MET A 622 17.78 23.73 -12.78
C MET A 622 16.95 24.96 -12.37
N ARG A 623 15.80 25.21 -13.02
CA ARG A 623 14.96 26.38 -12.71
C ARG A 623 14.20 26.19 -11.39
N PRO A 624 13.87 27.29 -10.67
CA PRO A 624 13.04 27.26 -9.46
C PRO A 624 11.77 26.43 -9.64
N GLY A 625 11.47 25.56 -8.68
CA GLY A 625 10.31 24.64 -8.74
C GLY A 625 10.58 23.31 -9.44
N ARG A 626 11.82 23.04 -9.89
CA ARG A 626 12.26 21.77 -10.48
C ARG A 626 13.39 21.16 -9.64
N LEU A 627 14.61 21.06 -10.18
CA LEU A 627 15.82 20.68 -9.43
C LEU A 627 16.60 21.94 -9.05
N ASP A 628 16.01 22.76 -8.18
CA ASP A 628 16.53 24.09 -7.84
C ASP A 628 17.60 24.06 -6.74
N GLN A 629 17.71 22.96 -5.99
CA GLN A 629 18.78 22.74 -5.02
C GLN A 629 19.93 21.96 -5.68
N LEU A 630 21.05 22.63 -5.92
CA LEU A 630 22.25 22.03 -6.51
C LEU A 630 23.25 21.70 -5.41
N ILE A 631 23.48 20.41 -5.19
CA ILE A 631 24.40 19.92 -4.16
C ILE A 631 25.65 19.37 -4.83
N TYR A 632 26.80 19.97 -4.49
CA TYR A 632 28.10 19.53 -4.96
C TYR A 632 28.65 18.40 -4.09
N ILE A 633 29.00 17.28 -4.70
CA ILE A 633 29.60 16.13 -4.02
C ILE A 633 31.09 16.07 -4.41
N PRO A 634 32.01 16.55 -3.53
CA PRO A 634 33.44 16.60 -3.83
C PRO A 634 34.12 15.23 -3.72
N LEU A 635 35.40 15.18 -4.12
CA LEU A 635 36.29 14.09 -3.74
C LEU A 635 36.50 14.06 -2.21
N PRO A 636 36.68 12.88 -1.61
CA PRO A 636 36.81 12.74 -0.17
C PRO A 636 38.14 13.34 0.36
N ASP A 637 38.02 14.13 1.43
CA ASP A 637 39.16 14.60 2.23
C ASP A 637 39.76 13.46 3.08
N LYS A 638 40.88 13.70 3.78
CA LYS A 638 41.54 12.63 4.55
C LYS A 638 40.59 11.99 5.56
N ALA A 639 39.79 12.78 6.27
CA ALA A 639 38.84 12.27 7.25
C ALA A 639 37.74 11.42 6.58
N SER A 640 37.18 11.89 5.46
CA SER A 640 36.20 11.12 4.69
C SER A 640 36.80 9.83 4.13
N ARG A 641 38.06 9.82 3.67
CA ARG A 641 38.73 8.60 3.18
C ARG A 641 38.85 7.53 4.27
N VAL A 642 39.22 7.92 5.49
CA VAL A 642 39.23 7.00 6.65
C VAL A 642 37.84 6.42 6.89
N ALA A 643 36.80 7.26 6.89
CA ALA A 643 35.42 6.81 7.08
C ALA A 643 34.95 5.87 5.96
N ILE A 644 35.28 6.16 4.69
CA ILE A 644 34.93 5.31 3.54
C ILE A 644 35.60 3.94 3.63
N ILE A 645 36.88 3.89 4.01
CA ILE A 645 37.61 2.62 4.16
C ILE A 645 37.01 1.80 5.31
N LYS A 646 36.71 2.43 6.45
CA LYS A 646 36.04 1.77 7.58
C LYS A 646 34.66 1.24 7.19
N ALA A 647 33.85 2.02 6.48
CA ALA A 647 32.56 1.58 5.97
C ALA A 647 32.69 0.40 4.99
N SER A 648 33.70 0.42 4.12
CA SER A 648 33.95 -0.65 3.15
C SER A 648 34.37 -1.97 3.80
N PHE A 649 35.16 -1.92 4.88
CA PHE A 649 35.58 -3.10 5.63
C PHE A 649 34.64 -3.50 6.77
N ARG A 650 33.54 -2.78 7.01
CA ARG A 650 32.62 -3.03 8.13
C ARG A 650 32.10 -4.48 8.19
N LYS A 651 31.90 -5.11 7.03
CA LYS A 651 31.39 -6.48 6.90
C LYS A 651 32.50 -7.52 6.68
N SER A 652 33.77 -7.12 6.76
CA SER A 652 34.92 -7.96 6.48
C SER A 652 35.83 -8.07 7.72
N PRO A 653 36.38 -9.26 8.03
CA PRO A 653 37.33 -9.41 9.12
C PRO A 653 38.67 -8.75 8.75
N LEU A 654 39.02 -7.67 9.43
CA LEU A 654 40.25 -6.91 9.19
C LEU A 654 41.25 -7.17 10.31
N ALA A 655 42.47 -7.54 9.95
CA ALA A 655 43.51 -7.80 10.93
C ALA A 655 43.95 -6.50 11.65
N SER A 656 44.35 -6.64 12.90
CA SER A 656 44.77 -5.50 13.75
C SER A 656 46.03 -4.78 13.24
N ASP A 657 46.79 -5.41 12.32
CA ASP A 657 47.99 -4.85 11.70
C ASP A 657 47.69 -3.92 10.50
N VAL A 658 46.43 -3.79 10.09
CA VAL A 658 46.00 -2.91 9.00
C VAL A 658 45.71 -1.49 9.51
N ASP A 659 46.60 -0.55 9.19
CA ASP A 659 46.44 0.86 9.52
C ASP A 659 45.63 1.62 8.44
N VAL A 660 44.36 1.87 8.74
CA VAL A 660 43.44 2.61 7.86
C VAL A 660 43.87 4.06 7.63
N ASP A 661 44.48 4.70 8.61
CA ASP A 661 44.93 6.09 8.52
C ASP A 661 46.12 6.24 7.56
N GLN A 662 47.01 5.25 7.50
CA GLN A 662 48.10 5.19 6.52
C GLN A 662 47.56 5.03 5.09
N ILE A 663 46.58 4.14 4.88
CA ILE A 663 45.94 3.94 3.57
C ILE A 663 45.29 5.25 3.11
N ALA A 664 44.57 5.93 4.01
CA ALA A 664 43.93 7.20 3.70
C ALA A 664 44.93 8.33 3.39
N ALA A 665 46.12 8.31 4.00
CA ALA A 665 47.19 9.27 3.70
C ALA A 665 47.80 9.03 2.31
N ALA A 666 47.99 7.78 1.91
CA ALA A 666 48.60 7.40 0.63
C ALA A 666 47.66 7.52 -0.59
N THR A 667 46.34 7.61 -0.37
CA THR A 667 45.31 7.62 -1.43
C THR A 667 44.77 9.03 -1.74
N HIS A 668 45.66 10.03 -1.78
CA HIS A 668 45.25 11.39 -2.11
C HIS A 668 44.66 11.50 -3.53
N GLY A 669 43.47 12.13 -3.65
CA GLY A 669 42.76 12.32 -4.92
C GLY A 669 41.96 11.11 -5.40
N PHE A 670 41.86 10.05 -4.60
CA PHE A 670 41.04 8.88 -4.91
C PHE A 670 39.56 9.17 -4.64
N SER A 671 38.68 8.67 -5.51
CA SER A 671 37.22 8.69 -5.27
C SER A 671 36.81 7.60 -4.28
N GLY A 672 35.57 7.67 -3.78
CA GLY A 672 35.01 6.62 -2.92
C GLY A 672 34.98 5.24 -3.61
N ALA A 673 34.72 5.21 -4.92
CA ALA A 673 34.78 4.01 -5.74
C ALA A 673 36.20 3.46 -5.88
N ASP A 674 37.21 4.33 -6.02
CA ASP A 674 38.61 3.88 -6.08
C ASP A 674 39.04 3.23 -4.76
N LEU A 675 38.67 3.83 -3.62
CA LEU A 675 38.93 3.29 -2.28
C LEU A 675 38.21 1.96 -2.04
N SER A 676 36.93 1.89 -2.41
CA SER A 676 36.15 0.66 -2.35
C SER A 676 36.78 -0.43 -3.24
N GLY A 677 37.29 -0.03 -4.40
CA GLY A 677 38.03 -0.92 -5.30
C GLY A 677 39.31 -1.48 -4.70
N ILE A 678 40.06 -0.70 -3.91
CA ILE A 678 41.22 -1.19 -3.14
C ILE A 678 40.77 -2.22 -2.11
N CYS A 679 39.72 -1.91 -1.33
CA CYS A 679 39.19 -2.80 -0.29
C CYS A 679 38.73 -4.14 -0.89
N GLN A 680 37.95 -4.10 -1.98
CA GLN A 680 37.48 -5.30 -2.68
C GLN A 680 38.62 -6.14 -3.25
N ARG A 681 39.70 -5.51 -3.75
CA ARG A 681 40.88 -6.26 -4.21
C ARG A 681 41.59 -6.95 -3.06
N ALA A 682 41.76 -6.27 -1.92
CA ALA A 682 42.34 -6.88 -0.73
C ALA A 682 41.52 -8.11 -0.27
N CYS A 683 40.18 -8.00 -0.25
CA CYS A 683 39.29 -9.14 0.03
C CYS A 683 39.50 -10.28 -0.98
N LYS A 684 39.54 -9.97 -2.29
CA LYS A 684 39.76 -10.99 -3.33
C LYS A 684 41.09 -11.71 -3.19
N MET A 685 42.12 -11.01 -2.71
CA MET A 685 43.42 -11.61 -2.44
C MET A 685 43.38 -12.56 -1.23
N ALA A 686 42.74 -12.14 -0.14
CA ALA A 686 42.53 -13.00 1.03
C ALA A 686 41.73 -14.26 0.68
N ILE A 687 40.64 -14.12 -0.10
CA ILE A 687 39.84 -15.26 -0.58
C ILE A 687 40.69 -16.21 -1.44
N ARG A 688 41.52 -15.66 -2.35
CA ARG A 688 42.41 -16.48 -3.18
C ARG A 688 43.43 -17.23 -2.32
N GLU A 689 43.97 -16.61 -1.28
CA GLU A 689 44.89 -17.26 -0.35
C GLU A 689 44.19 -18.37 0.45
N SER A 690 42.96 -18.12 0.95
CA SER A 690 42.16 -19.12 1.69
C SER A 690 41.92 -20.36 0.85
N ILE A 691 41.38 -20.18 -0.36
CA ILE A 691 41.07 -21.29 -1.28
C ILE A 691 42.33 -22.11 -1.60
N ASN A 692 43.46 -21.44 -1.87
CA ASN A 692 44.70 -22.15 -2.17
C ASN A 692 45.21 -22.98 -0.98
N LYS A 693 45.08 -22.45 0.24
CA LYS A 693 45.46 -23.16 1.47
C LYS A 693 44.49 -24.29 1.81
N GLU A 694 43.18 -24.11 1.61
CA GLU A 694 42.18 -25.18 1.75
C GLU A 694 42.48 -26.35 0.83
N ILE A 695 42.78 -26.09 -0.44
CA ILE A 695 43.18 -27.14 -1.40
C ILE A 695 44.43 -27.89 -0.92
N GLN A 696 45.45 -27.16 -0.43
CA GLN A 696 46.67 -27.78 0.12
C GLN A 696 46.38 -28.61 1.38
N LEU A 697 45.51 -28.12 2.27
CA LEU A 697 45.10 -28.84 3.47
C LEU A 697 44.29 -30.10 3.12
N GLU A 698 43.41 -30.05 2.12
CA GLU A 698 42.70 -31.23 1.61
C GLU A 698 43.66 -32.27 1.00
N GLU A 699 44.67 -31.83 0.25
CA GLU A 699 45.71 -32.73 -0.28
C GLU A 699 46.50 -33.40 0.85
N LEU A 700 46.85 -32.65 1.89
CA LEU A 700 47.56 -33.19 3.06
C LEU A 700 46.67 -34.12 3.92
N LYS A 701 45.36 -33.84 4.01
CA LYS A 701 44.36 -34.74 4.62
C LYS A 701 44.27 -36.06 3.84
N LYS A 702 44.26 -36.02 2.50
CA LYS A 702 44.28 -37.23 1.65
C LYS A 702 45.55 -38.07 1.82
N ILE A 703 46.68 -37.45 2.18
CA ILE A 703 47.97 -38.13 2.42
C ILE A 703 48.08 -38.66 3.88
N GLY A 704 47.08 -38.42 4.73
CA GLY A 704 47.02 -38.93 6.10
C GLY A 704 47.94 -38.22 7.09
N GLN A 705 48.38 -36.99 6.77
CA GLN A 705 49.26 -36.18 7.64
C GLN A 705 48.51 -35.20 8.54
N LEU A 706 47.18 -35.08 8.41
CA LEU A 706 46.33 -34.17 9.18
C LEU A 706 45.06 -34.86 9.65
N ASP A 707 44.61 -34.52 10.85
CA ASP A 707 43.39 -35.04 11.49
C ASP A 707 42.14 -34.58 10.73
N GLU A 708 41.17 -35.47 10.51
CA GLU A 708 39.99 -35.21 9.65
C GLU A 708 39.04 -34.16 10.24
N ASN A 709 39.06 -33.99 11.57
CA ASN A 709 38.09 -33.18 12.32
C ASN A 709 38.55 -31.74 12.65
N ALA A 710 39.70 -31.29 12.14
CA ALA A 710 40.16 -29.92 12.36
C ALA A 710 39.53 -28.98 11.31
N ASP A 711 38.54 -28.20 11.74
CA ASP A 711 37.94 -27.09 10.98
C ASP A 711 38.79 -25.83 11.25
N ILE A 712 39.84 -25.68 10.46
CA ILE A 712 40.81 -24.57 10.58
C ILE A 712 40.55 -23.63 9.41
N ASP A 713 40.08 -22.41 9.69
CA ASP A 713 40.08 -21.31 8.72
C ASP A 713 41.53 -20.90 8.43
N PRO A 714 42.05 -21.11 7.21
CA PRO A 714 43.45 -20.88 6.90
C PRO A 714 43.78 -19.40 6.69
N VAL A 715 42.79 -18.53 6.50
CA VAL A 715 42.94 -17.07 6.37
C VAL A 715 41.76 -16.36 7.06
N PRO A 716 41.77 -16.30 8.40
CA PRO A 716 40.63 -15.76 9.16
C PRO A 716 40.45 -14.25 9.01
N GLU A 717 41.50 -13.53 8.61
CA GLU A 717 41.51 -12.07 8.55
C GLU A 717 42.24 -11.52 7.33
N ILE A 718 41.81 -10.36 6.85
CA ILE A 718 42.49 -9.61 5.80
C ILE A 718 43.70 -8.90 6.41
N THR A 719 44.89 -9.40 6.09
CA THR A 719 46.18 -8.87 6.56
C THR A 719 46.66 -7.64 5.79
N ARG A 720 47.64 -6.93 6.36
CA ARG A 720 48.35 -5.81 5.73
C ARG A 720 48.94 -6.13 4.36
N ALA A 721 49.47 -7.35 4.16
CA ALA A 721 50.08 -7.76 2.90
C ALA A 721 49.08 -7.76 1.74
N HIS A 722 47.83 -8.18 1.97
CA HIS A 722 46.76 -8.13 0.98
C HIS A 722 46.45 -6.70 0.55
N VAL A 723 46.45 -5.76 1.50
CA VAL A 723 46.16 -4.35 1.23
C VAL A 723 47.30 -3.70 0.46
N GLU A 724 48.55 -3.94 0.84
CA GLU A 724 49.72 -3.39 0.14
C GLU A 724 49.78 -3.86 -1.33
N GLU A 725 49.50 -5.14 -1.58
CA GLU A 725 49.44 -5.67 -2.94
C GLU A 725 48.24 -5.10 -3.73
N ALA A 726 47.08 -4.94 -3.09
CA ALA A 726 45.92 -4.29 -3.70
C ALA A 726 46.22 -2.83 -4.09
N MET A 727 47.03 -2.12 -3.30
CA MET A 727 47.46 -0.75 -3.57
C MET A 727 48.40 -0.63 -4.77
N ARG A 728 49.23 -1.65 -5.07
CA ARG A 728 50.12 -1.62 -6.26
C ARG A 728 49.35 -1.49 -7.57
N GLY A 729 48.17 -2.09 -7.65
CA GLY A 729 47.28 -1.99 -8.81
C GLY A 729 46.34 -0.78 -8.80
N ALA A 730 46.38 0.07 -7.76
CA ALA A 730 45.41 1.14 -7.57
C ALA A 730 45.61 2.27 -8.58
N ARG A 731 44.52 2.75 -9.18
CA ARG A 731 44.53 3.85 -10.15
C ARG A 731 43.53 4.90 -9.72
N ARG A 732 43.92 6.17 -9.86
CA ARG A 732 43.04 7.32 -9.64
C ARG A 732 42.13 7.48 -10.85
N SER A 733 40.81 7.44 -10.64
CA SER A 733 39.84 7.58 -11.75
C SER A 733 39.59 9.03 -12.17
N VAL A 734 39.77 9.99 -11.27
CA VAL A 734 39.52 11.42 -11.52
C VAL A 734 40.84 12.15 -11.74
N SER A 735 40.95 12.92 -12.82
CA SER A 735 42.14 13.73 -13.10
C SER A 735 42.08 15.10 -12.42
N ASP A 736 43.24 15.72 -12.14
CA ASP A 736 43.27 17.07 -11.56
C ASP A 736 42.65 18.13 -12.50
N ALA A 737 42.63 17.87 -13.81
CA ALA A 737 41.95 18.70 -14.78
C ALA A 737 40.42 18.65 -14.61
N ASP A 738 39.86 17.47 -14.32
CA ASP A 738 38.43 17.31 -14.08
C ASP A 738 38.00 17.97 -12.77
N ILE A 739 38.83 17.87 -11.71
CA ILE A 739 38.58 18.55 -10.43
C ILE A 739 38.42 20.06 -10.66
N ARG A 740 39.35 20.67 -11.40
CA ARG A 740 39.28 22.11 -11.73
C ARG A 740 38.02 22.47 -12.49
N ARG A 741 37.51 21.59 -13.37
CA ARG A 741 36.24 21.84 -14.08
C ARG A 741 35.06 21.94 -13.12
N TYR A 742 34.99 21.04 -12.13
CA TYR A 742 33.93 21.08 -11.12
C TYR A 742 34.05 22.32 -10.22
N ASP A 743 35.26 22.70 -9.81
CA ASP A 743 35.49 23.90 -9.00
C ASP A 743 35.11 25.19 -9.76
N MET A 744 35.47 25.27 -11.04
CA MET A 744 35.06 26.38 -11.91
C MET A 744 33.54 26.44 -12.07
N PHE A 745 32.89 25.29 -12.28
CA PHE A 745 31.43 25.22 -12.38
C PHE A 745 30.73 25.65 -11.09
N LYS A 746 31.21 25.17 -9.93
CA LYS A 746 30.72 25.57 -8.59
C LYS A 746 30.84 27.09 -8.38
N THR A 747 31.98 27.67 -8.76
CA THR A 747 32.22 29.12 -8.64
C THR A 747 31.30 29.92 -9.55
N SER A 748 31.09 29.47 -10.79
CA SER A 748 30.16 30.09 -11.75
C SER A 748 28.71 30.10 -11.24
N LEU A 749 28.26 29.00 -10.62
CA LEU A 749 26.93 28.90 -10.01
C LEU A 749 26.75 29.85 -8.81
N GLN A 750 27.79 30.03 -7.99
CA GLN A 750 27.73 30.98 -6.89
C GLN A 750 27.67 32.43 -7.39
N GLN A 751 28.41 32.76 -8.45
CA GLN A 751 28.41 34.09 -9.06
C GLN A 751 27.08 34.42 -9.73
N SER A 752 26.48 33.48 -10.47
CA SER A 752 25.17 33.69 -11.11
C SER A 752 24.02 33.87 -10.11
N ARG A 753 24.09 33.22 -8.94
CA ARG A 753 23.14 33.43 -7.84
C ARG A 753 23.30 34.79 -7.14
N THR A 754 24.51 35.33 -7.10
CA THR A 754 24.79 36.61 -6.40
C THR A 754 24.29 37.82 -7.19
N PHE A 755 24.30 37.77 -8.53
CA PHE A 755 23.78 38.84 -9.40
C PHE A 755 22.25 38.95 -9.43
N GLY A 756 21.52 37.90 -9.04
CA GLY A 756 20.05 37.93 -8.93
C GLY A 756 19.52 38.65 -7.68
N ALA A 757 20.41 39.05 -6.74
CA ALA A 757 20.04 39.56 -5.42
C ALA A 757 20.71 40.90 -5.05
N SER A 758 21.07 41.74 -6.01
CA SER A 758 21.56 43.10 -5.75
C SER A 758 20.63 44.15 -6.38
N ASN A 759 19.81 44.80 -5.54
CA ASN A 759 19.21 46.10 -5.88
C ASN A 759 20.33 47.10 -6.20
N PRO A 760 20.23 47.92 -7.27
CA PRO A 760 21.12 49.05 -7.44
C PRO A 760 20.88 50.08 -6.31
N PRO A 761 21.91 50.81 -5.85
CA PRO A 761 21.76 51.81 -4.81
C PRO A 761 20.89 52.99 -5.30
N PRO A 762 20.17 53.69 -4.40
CA PRO A 762 19.32 54.80 -4.79
C PRO A 762 20.19 55.99 -5.23
N ALA A 763 19.90 56.52 -6.42
CA ALA A 763 20.56 57.71 -6.94
C ALA A 763 20.13 58.94 -6.13
N GLU A 764 21.10 59.65 -5.55
CA GLU A 764 20.89 60.97 -4.95
C GLU A 764 20.62 62.03 -6.03
N ALA A 765 19.71 62.94 -5.70
CA ALA A 765 19.25 64.03 -6.55
C ALA A 765 20.30 65.15 -6.67
N GLY A 766 20.55 65.58 -7.91
CA GLY A 766 21.25 66.82 -8.25
C GLY A 766 21.03 67.21 -9.71
N ALA A 767 20.29 68.29 -9.96
CA ALA A 767 20.01 68.87 -11.28
C ALA A 767 21.04 69.99 -11.61
N PRO A 768 20.97 70.73 -12.75
CA PRO A 768 20.35 70.50 -14.07
C PRO A 768 21.31 70.78 -15.26
N ALA A 769 20.90 70.44 -16.50
CA ALA A 769 20.99 71.26 -17.74
C ALA A 769 21.22 70.44 -19.03
N GLY A 770 20.50 70.81 -20.11
CA GLY A 770 21.03 70.69 -21.49
C GLY A 770 20.26 69.84 -22.50
N SER A 771 19.23 70.45 -23.10
CA SER A 771 18.92 70.46 -24.56
C SER A 771 19.02 69.20 -25.43
N GLY A 772 17.94 68.90 -26.17
CA GLY A 772 18.05 68.52 -27.60
C GLY A 772 17.16 67.37 -28.09
N ALA A 773 16.00 67.75 -28.66
CA ALA A 773 15.19 67.18 -29.76
C ALA A 773 15.14 65.65 -30.07
N PRO A 774 13.95 65.09 -30.41
CA PRO A 774 13.76 63.70 -30.85
C PRO A 774 13.79 63.54 -32.38
N PRO A 775 14.00 62.31 -32.88
CA PRO A 775 13.20 61.83 -34.02
C PRO A 775 12.87 60.31 -33.90
N PRO A 776 12.12 59.71 -34.83
CA PRO A 776 10.67 59.66 -34.83
C PRO A 776 10.11 58.23 -34.68
N ALA A 777 8.80 58.15 -34.47
CA ALA A 777 8.02 56.92 -34.55
C ALA A 777 7.80 56.55 -36.02
N ASP A 778 7.99 55.27 -36.35
CA ASP A 778 7.38 54.63 -37.51
C ASP A 778 6.31 53.67 -36.98
N ASP A 779 5.06 54.02 -37.28
CA ASP A 779 3.93 53.12 -37.38
C ASP A 779 4.15 52.18 -38.56
N ASP A 780 3.80 50.90 -38.40
CA ASP A 780 3.18 50.13 -39.47
C ASP A 780 2.45 48.92 -38.87
N ASP A 781 1.16 49.13 -38.63
CA ASP A 781 0.14 48.08 -38.64
C ASP A 781 -0.13 47.67 -40.08
N LEU A 782 -0.02 46.37 -40.43
CA LEU A 782 -0.92 45.75 -41.41
C LEU A 782 -0.89 44.20 -41.36
N TYR A 783 -2.05 43.62 -41.03
CA TYR A 783 -2.56 42.28 -41.33
C TYR A 783 -1.63 41.22 -41.94
N SER A 784 -1.46 40.09 -41.24
CA SER A 784 -1.65 38.70 -41.70
C SER A 784 -1.70 37.74 -40.52
#